data_AF-A0A6C0P279-F1
#
_entry.id   AF-A0A6C0P279-F1
#
_cell.length_a   1.000
_cell.length_b   1.000
_cell.length_c   1.000
_cell.angle_alpha   90.00
_cell.angle_beta   90.00
_cell.angle_gamma   90.00
#
_symmetry.space_group_name_H-M   'P 1'
#
loop_
_entity.id
_entity.type
_entity.pdbx_description
1 polymer ?
#
loop_
_entity_poly.entity_id
_entity_poly.type
_entity_poly.pdbx_seq_one_letter_code
_entity_poly.pdbx_strand_id
1 'polypeptide(L)'
;MNNMYQVDAVVEQIKDFLPTLITACGSVSLLLYRPMTDQSWEQFGSVVEGIDDLYRTLNVLYNDMSQSGCLSCLVYEIDQMRSELGRTFQVMNQHMDNEDYVSASGCIEYELIPLLQRHVTNLGEPQYVMDERFVRNLAYLKENFPNAYEQLGALTRDTDNYQITYAQNGFPNVYIGGEVSTYLYSQYDPEHEARRWTEWVMTNGERTPNIIMFGFGLGYHVRTYAEANPEHNIYVYEPDEQVLLTAMMVIDFTALFMNVKVKEIIVGRTKGNRDKFLYQFLRYLKGGADTLSLPVYDRIKKEEKIEFFNEARISIINYDSAYLMYERYGLQWVTNYMYNFAKTMNSPSVIDLRGKFEGIPVVIVGAGPSLEADIECLRELKKHALIIAAGTTTQSLLHYGVEPHLIVCIDGTEDNYNAFKDLNFEHIPFLFSPMVHHQILEKPIKNLVTFVYNSDITIKYLLELDENYPYFRPTDSVTGAAIQAAIYMGSHEIIFTGQDLSYPGANIYAPGANHFSQQYSDDVISKATHFVENIRGTTNRTNANMQITLASIQDLLAQYPQTRFTNATQMGAKIKHTVWEPLTEVLGRYKDKVVDPDVFKKVIEKLPRHDERQVTHFTAKIVQLREELTENERKLRMLEQSLSKLSELSRVNVNKFHSEMDKLSIDWRSVVHSNAFRALYIKLYRNEIVDMERELSDVVQEFDAVKRAEKTYEVMIPLIKTILQGTPTLLEIVDESIRRI
;
A
#
# COMPACT_ATOMS: atom_id res chain seq x y z
N MET A 1 -12.20 9.27 41.05
CA MET A 1 -11.29 10.25 40.42
C MET A 1 -10.36 10.91 41.44
N ASN A 2 -10.82 11.50 42.55
CA ASN A 2 -9.90 12.11 43.55
C ASN A 2 -8.84 11.17 44.16
N ASN A 3 -9.15 9.89 44.35
CA ASN A 3 -8.19 8.95 44.97
C ASN A 3 -7.03 8.58 44.03
N MET A 4 -7.24 8.54 42.72
CA MET A 4 -6.21 8.12 41.75
C MET A 4 -5.17 9.21 41.50
N TYR A 5 -5.60 10.47 41.43
CA TYR A 5 -4.67 11.61 41.40
C TYR A 5 -3.77 11.68 42.64
N GLN A 6 -4.29 11.25 43.79
CA GLN A 6 -3.52 11.19 45.03
C GLN A 6 -2.52 10.04 45.02
N VAL A 7 -2.87 8.87 44.47
CA VAL A 7 -1.97 7.74 44.23
C VAL A 7 -0.82 8.14 43.29
N ASP A 8 -1.12 8.76 42.15
CA ASP A 8 -0.09 9.17 41.17
C ASP A 8 0.89 10.18 41.77
N ALA A 9 0.38 11.17 42.51
CA ALA A 9 1.23 12.17 43.18
C ALA A 9 2.18 11.55 44.21
N VAL A 10 1.73 10.52 44.95
CA VAL A 10 2.56 9.81 45.93
C VAL A 10 3.62 8.95 45.23
N VAL A 11 3.27 8.28 44.13
CA VAL A 11 4.23 7.50 43.33
C VAL A 11 5.35 8.39 42.79
N GLU A 12 5.03 9.59 42.30
CA GLU A 12 6.04 10.55 41.84
C GLU A 12 6.96 11.01 42.97
N GLN A 13 6.43 11.24 44.18
CA GLN A 13 7.27 11.53 45.35
C GLN A 13 8.22 10.38 45.69
N ILE A 14 7.77 9.13 45.57
CA ILE A 14 8.62 7.96 45.77
C ILE A 14 9.74 7.91 44.73
N LYS A 15 9.44 8.18 43.45
CA LYS A 15 10.45 8.22 42.37
C LYS A 15 11.53 9.26 42.64
N ASP A 16 11.16 10.44 43.14
CA ASP A 16 12.11 11.50 43.49
C ASP A 16 12.91 11.18 44.77
N PHE A 17 12.29 10.47 45.73
CA PHE A 17 12.91 10.16 47.01
C PHE A 17 13.94 9.03 46.92
N LEU A 18 13.66 7.98 46.15
CA LEU A 18 14.49 6.77 46.12
C LEU A 18 15.97 7.02 45.76
N PRO A 19 16.33 7.83 44.75
CA PRO A 19 17.75 8.13 44.45
C PRO A 19 18.48 8.80 45.61
N THR A 20 17.80 9.68 46.34
CA THR A 20 18.32 10.34 47.53
C THR A 20 18.56 9.32 48.65
N LEU A 21 17.59 8.43 48.88
CA LEU A 21 17.70 7.38 49.89
C LEU A 21 18.85 6.40 49.58
N ILE A 22 19.00 5.99 48.32
CA ILE A 22 20.10 5.12 47.87
C ILE A 22 21.47 5.77 48.15
N THR A 23 21.61 7.06 47.85
CA THR A 23 22.85 7.81 48.08
C THR A 23 23.18 7.92 49.58
N ALA A 24 22.15 8.14 50.42
CA ALA A 24 22.29 8.16 51.87
C ALA A 24 22.69 6.78 52.42
N CYS A 25 22.06 5.70 51.94
CA CYS A 25 22.41 4.31 52.29
C CYS A 25 23.88 4.00 51.97
N GLY A 26 24.36 4.37 50.77
CA GLY A 26 25.76 4.14 50.38
C GLY A 26 26.77 4.95 51.21
N SER A 27 26.37 6.14 51.66
CA SER A 27 27.21 6.95 52.56
C SER A 27 27.30 6.32 53.95
N VAL A 28 26.18 5.80 54.46
CA VAL A 28 26.09 5.18 55.79
C VAL A 28 26.76 3.81 55.84
N SER A 29 26.66 2.98 54.79
CA SER A 29 27.33 1.66 54.78
C SER A 29 28.83 1.77 54.99
N LEU A 30 29.46 2.79 54.41
CA LEU A 30 30.90 3.07 54.56
C LEU A 30 31.28 3.45 56.01
N LEU A 31 30.37 4.05 56.77
CA LEU A 31 30.61 4.46 58.16
C LEU A 31 30.58 3.28 59.13
N LEU A 32 29.80 2.24 58.81
CA LEU A 32 29.65 1.04 59.65
C LEU A 32 30.92 0.16 59.68
N TYR A 33 31.88 0.37 58.78
CA TYR A 33 33.21 -0.26 58.85
C TYR A 33 34.16 0.40 59.87
N ARG A 34 33.74 1.49 60.53
CA ARG A 34 34.50 2.20 61.55
C ARG A 34 33.75 2.18 62.88
N PRO A 35 34.43 2.40 64.03
CA PRO A 35 33.74 2.57 65.31
C PRO A 35 32.69 3.68 65.21
N MET A 36 31.46 3.37 65.62
CA MET A 36 30.34 4.31 65.54
C MET A 36 30.57 5.53 66.44
N THR A 37 30.35 6.72 65.87
CA THR A 37 30.37 8.00 66.58
C THR A 37 28.96 8.60 66.66
N ASP A 38 28.74 9.60 67.51
CA ASP A 38 27.44 10.28 67.59
C ASP A 38 26.97 10.80 66.23
N GLN A 39 27.90 11.32 65.41
CA GLN A 39 27.61 11.77 64.04
C GLN A 39 27.25 10.60 63.11
N SER A 40 27.91 9.44 63.25
CA SER A 40 27.58 8.24 62.47
C SER A 40 26.20 7.71 62.82
N TRP A 41 25.81 7.77 64.11
CA TRP A 41 24.50 7.39 64.59
C TRP A 41 23.40 8.31 64.09
N GLU A 42 23.64 9.62 64.04
CA GLU A 42 22.69 10.59 63.48
C GLU A 42 22.43 10.31 61.98
N GLN A 43 23.48 10.06 61.20
CA GLN A 43 23.33 9.75 59.77
C GLN A 43 22.63 8.40 59.52
N PHE A 44 22.96 7.37 60.30
CA PHE A 44 22.25 6.10 60.25
C PHE A 44 20.77 6.27 60.64
N GLY A 45 20.49 7.05 61.69
CA GLY A 45 19.12 7.36 62.13
C GLY A 45 18.27 8.01 61.03
N SER A 46 18.83 8.97 60.30
CA SER A 46 18.14 9.60 59.16
C SER A 46 17.84 8.62 58.02
N VAL A 47 18.72 7.65 57.76
CA VAL A 47 18.46 6.59 56.76
C VAL A 47 17.36 5.65 57.22
N VAL A 48 17.37 5.26 58.50
CA VAL A 48 16.33 4.42 59.11
C VAL A 48 14.96 5.10 59.05
N GLU A 49 14.90 6.39 59.39
CA GLU A 49 13.68 7.20 59.29
C GLU A 49 13.18 7.25 57.84
N GLY A 50 14.06 7.49 56.88
CA GLY A 50 13.72 7.49 55.46
C GLY A 50 13.18 6.14 54.95
N ILE A 51 13.74 5.02 55.42
CA ILE A 51 13.26 3.67 55.07
C ILE A 51 11.88 3.41 55.67
N ASP A 52 11.66 3.80 56.93
CA ASP A 52 10.38 3.61 57.63
C ASP A 52 9.28 4.47 56.99
N ASP A 53 9.57 5.72 56.64
CA ASP A 53 8.63 6.60 55.93
C ASP A 53 8.25 6.04 54.55
N LEU A 54 9.23 5.53 53.81
CA LEU A 54 8.98 4.84 52.54
C LEU A 54 8.10 3.61 52.75
N TYR A 55 8.41 2.76 53.72
CA TYR A 55 7.63 1.56 54.02
C TYR A 55 6.18 1.87 54.41
N ARG A 56 5.96 2.89 55.25
CA ARG A 56 4.62 3.37 55.62
C ARG A 56 3.87 3.88 54.41
N THR A 57 4.52 4.68 53.57
CA THR A 57 3.95 5.24 52.34
C THR A 57 3.52 4.12 51.39
N LEU A 58 4.36 3.12 51.17
CA LEU A 58 4.05 1.96 50.33
C LEU A 58 2.86 1.15 50.87
N ASN A 59 2.72 0.99 52.19
CA ASN A 59 1.57 0.31 52.79
C ASN A 59 0.26 1.07 52.58
N VAL A 60 0.27 2.39 52.74
CA VAL A 60 -0.91 3.25 52.47
C VAL A 60 -1.28 3.14 51.00
N LEU A 61 -0.30 3.33 50.11
CA LEU A 61 -0.49 3.28 48.67
C LEU A 61 -1.06 1.94 48.21
N TYR A 62 -0.51 0.82 48.69
CA TYR A 62 -1.00 -0.53 48.37
C TYR A 62 -2.46 -0.74 48.80
N ASN A 63 -2.83 -0.28 50.00
CA ASN A 63 -4.19 -0.40 50.51
C ASN A 63 -5.18 0.45 49.67
N ASP A 64 -4.78 1.65 49.27
CA ASP A 64 -5.61 2.54 48.45
C ASP A 64 -5.82 1.97 47.03
N MET A 65 -4.77 1.40 46.44
CA MET A 65 -4.84 0.78 45.12
C MET A 65 -5.61 -0.55 45.13
N SER A 66 -5.39 -1.42 46.11
CA SER A 66 -6.03 -2.74 46.20
C SER A 66 -7.55 -2.66 46.44
N GLN A 67 -8.02 -1.65 47.18
CA GLN A 67 -9.45 -1.40 47.39
C GLN A 67 -10.18 -0.95 46.11
N SER A 68 -9.43 -0.43 45.13
CA SER A 68 -9.99 0.04 43.86
C SER A 68 -10.27 -1.11 42.87
N GLY A 69 -9.92 -2.36 43.21
CA GLY A 69 -10.18 -3.55 42.39
C GLY A 69 -9.37 -3.64 41.10
N CYS A 70 -8.41 -2.74 40.88
CA CYS A 70 -7.55 -2.70 39.70
C CYS A 70 -6.24 -3.46 39.98
N LEU A 71 -6.02 -4.59 39.30
CA LEU A 71 -4.71 -5.27 39.28
C LEU A 71 -3.89 -4.76 38.09
N SER A 72 -3.17 -3.66 38.28
CA SER A 72 -2.21 -3.12 37.31
C SER A 72 -0.77 -3.56 37.62
N CYS A 73 0.16 -3.39 36.67
CA CYS A 73 1.58 -3.65 36.88
C CYS A 73 2.15 -2.85 38.07
N LEU A 74 1.66 -1.62 38.29
CA LEU A 74 2.08 -0.77 39.40
C LEU A 74 1.66 -1.34 40.76
N VAL A 75 0.45 -1.89 40.89
CA VAL A 75 -0.01 -2.51 42.16
C VAL A 75 0.89 -3.67 42.55
N TYR A 76 1.27 -4.50 41.57
CA TYR A 76 2.21 -5.60 41.80
C TYR A 76 3.59 -5.09 42.23
N GLU A 77 4.11 -4.06 41.57
CA GLU A 77 5.42 -3.50 41.88
C GLU A 77 5.48 -2.92 43.30
N ILE A 78 4.45 -2.18 43.70
CA ILE A 78 4.37 -1.59 45.04
C ILE A 78 4.26 -2.68 46.12
N ASP A 79 3.53 -3.77 45.86
CA ASP A 79 3.43 -4.89 46.81
C ASP A 79 4.76 -5.65 46.97
N GLN A 80 5.47 -5.89 45.85
CA GLN A 80 6.81 -6.48 45.89
C GLN A 80 7.78 -5.61 46.67
N MET A 81 7.85 -4.32 46.32
CA MET A 81 8.73 -3.36 46.99
C MET A 81 8.48 -3.30 48.50
N ARG A 82 7.21 -3.20 48.90
CA ARG A 82 6.81 -3.19 50.31
C ARG A 82 7.26 -4.47 51.03
N SER A 83 7.00 -5.63 50.44
CA SER A 83 7.29 -6.92 51.05
C SER A 83 8.79 -7.17 51.20
N GLU A 84 9.57 -6.87 50.16
CA GLU A 84 11.02 -7.08 50.15
C GLU A 84 11.73 -6.05 51.02
N LEU A 85 11.34 -4.76 50.96
CA LEU A 85 11.89 -3.71 51.81
C LEU A 85 11.72 -4.04 53.30
N GLY A 86 10.52 -4.46 53.70
CA GLY A 86 10.25 -4.83 55.10
C GLY A 86 11.14 -5.98 55.59
N ARG A 87 11.36 -6.99 54.74
CA ARG A 87 12.24 -8.12 55.06
C ARG A 87 13.70 -7.69 55.19
N THR A 88 14.23 -6.96 54.20
CA THR A 88 15.63 -6.52 54.20
C THR A 88 15.92 -5.57 55.36
N PHE A 89 14.98 -4.66 55.66
CA PHE A 89 15.10 -3.75 56.80
C PHE A 89 15.11 -4.48 58.15
N GLN A 90 14.31 -5.53 58.30
CA GLN A 90 14.32 -6.35 59.52
C GLN A 90 15.66 -7.05 59.74
N VAL A 91 16.26 -7.60 58.68
CA VAL A 91 17.58 -8.26 58.74
C VAL A 91 18.68 -7.24 59.11
N MET A 92 18.66 -6.07 58.47
CA MET A 92 19.60 -4.98 58.78
C MET A 92 19.52 -4.57 60.27
N ASN A 93 18.31 -4.34 60.79
CA ASN A 93 18.13 -3.96 62.20
C ASN A 93 18.60 -5.06 63.15
N GLN A 94 18.38 -6.34 62.81
CA GLN A 94 18.87 -7.44 63.63
C GLN A 94 20.41 -7.46 63.72
N HIS A 95 21.13 -7.13 62.65
CA HIS A 95 22.58 -6.99 62.70
C HIS A 95 23.00 -5.79 63.57
N MET A 96 22.30 -4.66 63.44
CA MET A 96 22.57 -3.47 64.26
C MET A 96 22.33 -3.71 65.75
N ASP A 97 21.23 -4.39 66.13
CA ASP A 97 20.90 -4.74 67.51
C ASP A 97 21.93 -5.70 68.14
N ASN A 98 22.57 -6.53 67.32
CA ASN A 98 23.64 -7.43 67.74
C ASN A 98 25.04 -6.78 67.72
N GLU A 99 25.13 -5.47 67.44
CA GLU A 99 26.38 -4.73 67.25
C GLU A 99 27.27 -5.29 66.12
N ASP A 100 26.69 -6.02 65.17
CA ASP A 100 27.35 -6.61 64.01
C ASP A 100 27.33 -5.63 62.81
N TYR A 101 28.06 -4.53 62.96
CA TYR A 101 28.07 -3.42 62.01
C TYR A 101 28.60 -3.80 60.63
N VAL A 102 29.49 -4.80 60.54
CA VAL A 102 30.04 -5.28 59.27
C VAL A 102 28.97 -5.99 58.45
N SER A 103 28.20 -6.88 59.08
CA SER A 103 27.08 -7.53 58.39
C SER A 103 25.93 -6.58 58.12
N ALA A 104 25.67 -5.60 58.99
CA ALA A 104 24.71 -4.52 58.70
C ALA A 104 25.14 -3.70 57.47
N SER A 105 26.42 -3.37 57.36
CA SER A 105 26.98 -2.70 56.18
C SER A 105 26.82 -3.55 54.91
N GLY A 106 27.15 -4.84 54.99
CA GLY A 106 26.97 -5.78 53.88
C GLY A 106 25.51 -5.91 53.44
N CYS A 107 24.57 -5.92 54.39
CA CYS A 107 23.13 -5.91 54.10
C CYS A 107 22.71 -4.63 53.37
N ILE A 108 23.24 -3.46 53.76
CA ILE A 108 22.94 -2.19 53.07
C ILE A 108 23.52 -2.20 51.65
N GLU A 109 24.79 -2.58 51.52
CA GLU A 109 25.54 -2.47 50.27
C GLU A 109 25.11 -3.50 49.22
N TYR A 110 24.88 -4.76 49.63
CA TYR A 110 24.67 -5.87 48.70
C TYR A 110 23.23 -6.37 48.63
N GLU A 111 22.33 -5.92 49.51
CA GLU A 111 20.91 -6.30 49.47
C GLU A 111 20.00 -5.08 49.32
N LEU A 112 20.07 -4.11 50.24
CA LEU A 112 19.15 -2.98 50.28
C LEU A 112 19.34 -2.02 49.10
N ILE A 113 20.57 -1.59 48.83
CA ILE A 113 20.84 -0.67 47.70
C ILE A 113 20.43 -1.31 46.36
N PRO A 114 20.83 -2.55 46.02
CA PRO A 114 20.37 -3.21 44.80
C PRO A 114 18.85 -3.36 44.71
N LEU A 115 18.18 -3.67 45.83
CA LEU A 115 16.72 -3.72 45.91
C LEU A 115 16.10 -2.36 45.55
N LEU A 116 16.55 -1.28 46.18
CA LEU A 116 16.03 0.06 45.93
C LEU A 116 16.28 0.49 44.48
N GLN A 117 17.48 0.21 43.95
CA GLN A 117 17.82 0.48 42.55
C GLN A 117 16.91 -0.25 41.57
N ARG A 118 16.58 -1.53 41.84
CA ARG A 118 15.62 -2.29 41.03
C ARG A 118 14.23 -1.66 41.03
N HIS A 119 13.74 -1.20 42.17
CA HIS A 119 12.44 -0.52 42.24
C HIS A 119 12.45 0.86 41.58
N VAL A 120 13.56 1.60 41.64
CA VAL A 120 13.74 2.81 40.82
C VAL A 120 13.56 2.49 39.34
N THR A 121 14.20 1.42 38.87
CA THR A 121 14.06 0.97 37.48
C THR A 121 12.62 0.59 37.13
N ASN A 122 11.95 -0.19 37.98
CA ASN A 122 10.60 -0.68 37.70
C ASN A 122 9.53 0.41 37.77
N LEU A 123 9.68 1.39 38.68
CA LEU A 123 8.81 2.55 38.74
C LEU A 123 9.01 3.49 37.54
N GLY A 124 10.20 3.47 36.96
CA GLY A 124 10.51 4.24 35.76
C GLY A 124 10.79 5.70 36.02
N GLU A 125 10.75 6.47 34.93
CA GLU A 125 11.03 7.91 34.98
C GLU A 125 9.85 8.70 35.57
N PRO A 126 10.12 9.89 36.13
CA PRO A 126 9.05 10.82 36.52
C PRO A 126 8.16 11.21 35.33
N GLN A 127 6.88 11.44 35.61
CA GLN A 127 5.87 11.74 34.59
C GLN A 127 6.22 13.00 33.79
N TYR A 128 6.74 14.04 34.46
CA TYR A 128 7.10 15.30 33.78
C TYR A 128 8.20 15.10 32.71
N VAL A 129 9.14 14.16 32.94
CA VAL A 129 10.20 13.82 31.97
C VAL A 129 9.58 13.14 30.74
N MET A 130 8.65 12.21 30.97
CA MET A 130 7.95 11.52 29.89
C MET A 130 7.07 12.47 29.09
N ASP A 131 6.40 13.42 29.73
CA ASP A 131 5.56 14.43 29.06
C ASP A 131 6.41 15.38 28.21
N GLU A 132 7.54 15.86 28.72
CA GLU A 132 8.50 16.65 27.94
C GLU A 132 9.01 15.86 26.73
N ARG A 133 9.36 14.58 26.91
CA ARG A 133 9.78 13.69 25.82
C ARG A 133 8.67 13.52 24.79
N PHE A 134 7.42 13.32 25.21
CA PHE A 134 6.28 13.18 24.32
C PHE A 134 6.10 14.42 23.44
N VAL A 135 6.20 15.62 24.02
CA VAL A 135 6.12 16.88 23.25
C VAL A 135 7.25 16.99 22.23
N ARG A 136 8.49 16.65 22.61
CA ARG A 136 9.63 16.64 21.67
C ARG A 136 9.42 15.64 20.54
N ASN A 137 8.97 14.43 20.85
CA ASN A 137 8.69 13.40 19.86
C ASN A 137 7.55 13.79 18.93
N LEU A 138 6.51 14.46 19.43
CA LEU A 138 5.41 14.95 18.62
C LEU A 138 5.90 16.02 17.62
N ALA A 139 6.78 16.92 18.05
CA ALA A 139 7.43 17.88 17.15
C ALA A 139 8.31 17.18 16.11
N TYR A 140 9.08 16.17 16.52
CA TYR A 140 9.91 15.36 15.62
C TYR A 140 9.07 14.66 14.54
N LEU A 141 7.95 14.02 14.91
CA LEU A 141 7.04 13.40 13.95
C LEU A 141 6.43 14.43 13.00
N LYS A 142 6.07 15.61 13.49
CA LYS A 142 5.51 16.67 12.62
C LYS A 142 6.46 17.08 11.50
N GLU A 143 7.76 17.13 11.79
CA GLU A 143 8.80 17.51 10.83
C GLU A 143 9.20 16.36 9.91
N ASN A 144 9.37 15.15 10.44
CA ASN A 144 9.98 14.03 9.72
C ASN A 144 8.98 12.98 9.20
N PHE A 145 7.84 12.81 9.89
CA PHE A 145 6.81 11.80 9.58
C PHE A 145 5.39 12.40 9.71
N PRO A 146 5.04 13.40 8.88
CA PRO A 146 3.81 14.18 9.04
C PRO A 146 2.55 13.30 8.97
N ASN A 147 2.60 12.20 8.23
CA ASN A 147 1.49 11.26 8.13
C ASN A 147 1.18 10.55 9.46
N ALA A 148 2.20 10.22 10.26
CA ALA A 148 2.01 9.70 11.61
C ALA A 148 1.50 10.80 12.57
N TYR A 149 2.08 12.00 12.51
CA TYR A 149 1.66 13.13 13.34
C TYR A 149 0.16 13.46 13.16
N GLU A 150 -0.32 13.50 11.91
CA GLU A 150 -1.73 13.77 11.59
C GLU A 150 -2.68 12.75 12.24
N GLN A 151 -2.31 11.47 12.23
CA GLN A 151 -3.13 10.41 12.82
C GLN A 151 -3.14 10.47 14.35
N LEU A 152 -2.02 10.81 14.97
CA LEU A 152 -1.87 10.78 16.43
C LEU A 152 -2.34 12.04 17.14
N GLY A 153 -2.29 13.21 16.48
CA GLY A 153 -2.43 14.52 17.12
C GLY A 153 -3.74 14.79 17.87
N ALA A 154 -4.77 13.94 17.69
CA ALA A 154 -6.08 14.06 18.35
C ALA A 154 -6.41 12.90 19.31
N LEU A 155 -5.52 11.92 19.45
CA LEU A 155 -5.79 10.71 20.24
C LEU A 155 -5.36 10.88 21.70
N THR A 156 -6.11 10.24 22.60
CA THR A 156 -5.76 10.12 24.01
C THR A 156 -5.17 8.74 24.29
N ARG A 157 -4.23 8.65 25.24
CA ARG A 157 -3.61 7.39 25.62
C ARG A 157 -4.57 6.52 26.41
N ASP A 158 -4.64 5.25 26.04
CA ASP A 158 -5.28 4.19 26.80
C ASP A 158 -4.27 3.62 27.79
N THR A 159 -4.18 4.23 28.97
CA THR A 159 -3.25 3.81 30.03
C THR A 159 -3.66 2.51 30.73
N ASP A 160 -4.92 2.09 30.57
CA ASP A 160 -5.42 0.87 31.20
C ASP A 160 -4.95 -0.37 30.45
N ASN A 161 -5.07 -0.34 29.11
CA ASN A 161 -4.65 -1.45 28.25
C ASN A 161 -3.21 -1.33 27.75
N TYR A 162 -2.57 -0.16 27.80
CA TYR A 162 -1.18 0.03 27.35
C TYR A 162 -0.34 0.62 28.49
N GLN A 163 0.10 -0.26 29.37
CA GLN A 163 0.84 0.11 30.57
C GLN A 163 2.34 0.14 30.28
N ILE A 164 2.99 1.25 30.66
CA ILE A 164 4.45 1.34 30.61
C ILE A 164 5.02 0.45 31.71
N THR A 165 6.04 -0.33 31.36
CA THR A 165 6.80 -1.19 32.26
C THR A 165 8.26 -1.14 31.86
N TYR A 166 9.14 -1.71 32.68
CA TYR A 166 10.56 -1.78 32.39
C TYR A 166 11.03 -3.23 32.46
N ALA A 167 12.01 -3.57 31.61
CA ALA A 167 12.70 -4.84 31.70
C ALA A 167 13.72 -4.82 32.86
N GLN A 168 14.23 -6.00 33.24
CA GLN A 168 15.20 -6.11 34.34
C GLN A 168 16.49 -5.30 34.11
N ASN A 169 16.87 -5.08 32.86
CA ASN A 169 18.01 -4.24 32.50
C ASN A 169 17.65 -2.73 32.40
N GLY A 170 16.43 -2.36 32.75
CA GLY A 170 15.91 -1.00 32.79
C GLY A 170 15.49 -0.38 31.47
N PHE A 171 15.49 -1.16 30.38
CA PHE A 171 14.91 -0.69 29.14
C PHE A 171 13.38 -0.61 29.21
N PRO A 172 12.77 0.44 28.66
CA PRO A 172 11.33 0.53 28.55
C PRO A 172 10.70 -0.66 27.82
N ASN A 173 9.47 -0.98 28.22
CA ASN A 173 8.64 -1.99 27.60
C ASN A 173 7.16 -1.58 27.77
N VAL A 174 6.26 -2.31 27.12
CA VAL A 174 4.82 -2.07 27.20
C VAL A 174 4.12 -3.37 27.51
N TYR A 175 3.26 -3.35 28.53
CA TYR A 175 2.28 -4.39 28.76
C TYR A 175 0.98 -4.01 28.02
N ILE A 176 0.54 -4.90 27.15
CA ILE A 176 -0.69 -4.79 26.38
C ILE A 176 -1.74 -5.69 27.02
N GLY A 177 -2.80 -5.08 27.54
CA GLY A 177 -4.01 -5.71 28.05
C GLY A 177 -5.01 -6.06 26.94
N GLY A 178 -5.91 -6.99 27.22
CA GLY A 178 -6.92 -7.48 26.27
C GLY A 178 -7.24 -8.97 26.48
N GLU A 179 -7.84 -9.62 25.48
CA GLU A 179 -8.15 -11.06 25.54
C GLU A 179 -6.88 -11.92 25.69
N VAL A 180 -5.77 -11.48 25.07
CA VAL A 180 -4.45 -12.08 25.22
C VAL A 180 -3.51 -11.00 25.72
N SER A 181 -3.34 -10.93 27.04
CA SER A 181 -2.40 -9.99 27.64
C SER A 181 -0.94 -10.41 27.41
N THR A 182 -0.07 -9.47 27.06
CA THR A 182 1.37 -9.75 26.88
C THR A 182 2.23 -8.51 27.06
N TYR A 183 3.51 -8.72 27.31
CA TYR A 183 4.55 -7.73 27.07
C TYR A 183 4.88 -7.65 25.57
N LEU A 184 5.20 -6.45 25.11
CA LEU A 184 5.57 -6.16 23.72
C LEU A 184 6.98 -6.68 23.38
N TYR A 185 7.89 -6.62 24.34
CA TYR A 185 9.26 -7.14 24.26
C TYR A 185 9.60 -8.04 25.45
N SER A 186 10.78 -8.66 25.41
CA SER A 186 11.41 -9.40 26.51
C SER A 186 11.42 -8.60 27.81
N GLN A 187 10.99 -9.23 28.91
CA GLN A 187 11.05 -8.64 30.25
C GLN A 187 12.47 -8.63 30.84
N TYR A 188 13.44 -9.26 30.18
CA TYR A 188 14.84 -9.32 30.64
C TYR A 188 15.71 -8.30 29.92
N ASP A 189 15.65 -8.30 28.59
CA ASP A 189 16.49 -7.45 27.74
C ASP A 189 15.84 -7.27 26.34
N PRO A 190 15.07 -6.19 26.12
CA PRO A 190 14.46 -5.86 24.84
C PRO A 190 15.46 -5.63 23.70
N GLU A 191 16.61 -5.01 23.98
CA GLU A 191 17.63 -4.75 22.95
C GLU A 191 18.33 -6.03 22.51
N HIS A 192 18.62 -6.94 23.43
CA HIS A 192 19.16 -8.26 23.09
C HIS A 192 18.18 -9.08 22.26
N GLU A 193 16.87 -9.04 22.57
CA GLU A 193 15.84 -9.66 21.75
C GLU A 193 15.83 -9.10 20.31
N ALA A 194 15.85 -7.77 20.16
CA ALA A 194 15.86 -7.10 18.86
C ALA A 194 17.12 -7.45 18.03
N ARG A 195 18.30 -7.53 18.67
CA ARG A 195 19.54 -7.95 18.01
C ARG A 195 19.47 -9.41 17.53
N ARG A 196 19.01 -10.34 18.37
CA ARG A 196 18.83 -11.74 17.96
C ARG A 196 17.82 -11.90 16.83
N TRP A 197 16.74 -11.12 16.85
CA TRP A 197 15.79 -11.09 15.75
C TRP A 197 16.45 -10.60 14.45
N THR A 198 17.26 -9.53 14.53
CA THR A 198 17.99 -9.01 13.36
C THR A 198 18.97 -10.06 12.82
N GLU A 199 19.77 -10.69 13.68
CA GLU A 199 20.68 -11.78 13.30
C GLU A 199 19.94 -12.94 12.61
N TRP A 200 18.78 -13.33 13.13
CA TRP A 200 17.93 -14.34 12.51
C TRP A 200 17.44 -13.89 11.13
N VAL A 201 16.92 -12.66 10.99
CA VAL A 201 16.45 -12.12 9.71
C VAL A 201 17.56 -12.14 8.64
N MET A 202 18.79 -11.80 9.04
CA MET A 202 19.97 -11.71 8.16
C MET A 202 20.55 -13.09 7.81
N THR A 203 20.42 -14.07 8.68
CA THR A 203 20.86 -15.46 8.40
C THR A 203 19.82 -16.25 7.60
N ASN A 204 18.56 -15.81 7.61
CA ASN A 204 17.44 -16.45 6.90
C ASN A 204 17.16 -15.85 5.51
N GLY A 205 18.22 -15.66 4.73
CA GLY A 205 18.16 -15.25 3.31
C GLY A 205 18.53 -13.80 3.06
N GLU A 206 18.99 -13.53 1.83
CA GLU A 206 19.27 -12.17 1.36
C GLU A 206 17.99 -11.34 1.35
N ARG A 207 18.14 -10.03 1.64
CA ARG A 207 17.04 -9.08 1.68
C ARG A 207 17.19 -8.08 0.55
N THR A 208 16.06 -7.68 0.01
CA THR A 208 15.97 -6.55 -0.91
C THR A 208 16.29 -5.24 -0.17
N PRO A 209 16.78 -4.21 -0.89
CA PRO A 209 17.10 -2.92 -0.28
C PRO A 209 15.89 -2.16 0.31
N ASN A 210 14.65 -2.56 -0.01
CA ASN A 210 13.45 -1.90 0.50
C ASN A 210 12.71 -2.84 1.45
N ILE A 211 12.46 -2.38 2.67
CA ILE A 211 11.86 -3.19 3.73
C ILE A 211 10.59 -2.52 4.23
N ILE A 212 9.50 -3.26 4.18
CA ILE A 212 8.24 -2.91 4.85
C ILE A 212 8.23 -3.61 6.21
N MET A 213 8.17 -2.82 7.29
CA MET A 213 8.04 -3.34 8.65
C MET A 213 6.60 -3.19 9.15
N PHE A 214 5.98 -4.31 9.52
CA PHE A 214 4.68 -4.34 10.19
C PHE A 214 4.88 -4.33 11.71
N GLY A 215 4.59 -3.17 12.30
CA GLY A 215 4.82 -2.85 13.70
C GLY A 215 6.08 -2.02 13.90
N PHE A 216 5.94 -0.82 14.47
CA PHE A 216 7.06 -0.04 15.00
C PHE A 216 7.41 -0.49 16.43
N GLY A 217 6.39 -0.78 17.24
CA GLY A 217 6.58 -1.10 18.65
C GLY A 217 7.23 0.07 19.41
N LEU A 218 8.34 -0.20 20.11
CA LEU A 218 9.22 0.81 20.71
C LEU A 218 10.43 1.15 19.82
N GLY A 219 10.48 0.64 18.58
CA GLY A 219 11.54 0.93 17.62
C GLY A 219 12.84 0.15 17.78
N TYR A 220 12.98 -0.72 18.80
CA TYR A 220 14.22 -1.48 19.02
C TYR A 220 14.67 -2.30 17.81
N HIS A 221 13.75 -3.08 17.23
CA HIS A 221 14.04 -3.94 16.08
C HIS A 221 14.25 -3.13 14.79
N VAL A 222 13.53 -2.01 14.64
CA VAL A 222 13.71 -1.06 13.53
C VAL A 222 15.14 -0.52 13.55
N ARG A 223 15.59 -0.04 14.72
CA ARG A 223 16.94 0.50 14.92
C ARG A 223 18.00 -0.56 14.66
N THR A 224 17.91 -1.73 15.31
CA THR A 224 18.94 -2.77 15.15
C THR A 224 19.05 -3.28 13.71
N TYR A 225 17.92 -3.38 13.00
CA TYR A 225 17.93 -3.75 11.58
C TYR A 225 18.56 -2.66 10.71
N ALA A 226 18.20 -1.40 10.94
CA ALA A 226 18.75 -0.26 10.20
C ALA A 226 20.26 -0.09 10.40
N GLU A 227 20.74 -0.27 11.63
CA GLU A 227 22.18 -0.25 11.95
C GLU A 227 22.94 -1.37 11.24
N ALA A 228 22.35 -2.57 11.16
CA ALA A 228 22.92 -3.69 10.44
C ALA A 228 22.88 -3.53 8.91
N ASN A 229 21.97 -2.69 8.40
CA ASN A 229 21.72 -2.50 6.97
C ASN A 229 21.56 -1.00 6.61
N PRO A 230 22.61 -0.18 6.75
CA PRO A 230 22.52 1.29 6.59
C PRO A 230 22.09 1.73 5.17
N GLU A 231 22.30 0.88 4.18
CA GLU A 231 21.92 1.15 2.78
C GLU A 231 20.42 0.89 2.51
N HIS A 232 19.73 0.13 3.37
CA HIS A 232 18.34 -0.24 3.15
C HIS A 232 17.39 0.92 3.45
N ASN A 233 16.30 0.99 2.69
CA ASN A 233 15.19 1.91 2.90
C ASN A 233 14.11 1.21 3.73
N ILE A 234 13.81 1.74 4.91
CA ILE A 234 12.83 1.14 5.82
C ILE A 234 11.54 1.97 5.83
N TYR A 235 10.41 1.30 5.66
CA TYR A 235 9.07 1.88 5.71
C TYR A 235 8.28 1.15 6.79
N VAL A 236 7.74 1.87 7.76
CA VAL A 236 7.08 1.26 8.93
C VAL A 236 5.58 1.53 8.90
N TYR A 237 4.79 0.47 9.03
CA TYR A 237 3.37 0.56 9.29
C TYR A 237 3.07 0.03 10.70
N GLU A 238 2.65 0.89 11.62
CA GLU A 238 2.21 0.50 12.95
C GLU A 238 0.68 0.32 12.97
N PRO A 239 0.16 -0.92 13.08
CA PRO A 239 -1.29 -1.15 13.11
C PRO A 239 -1.98 -0.61 14.37
N ASP A 240 -1.25 -0.20 15.41
CA ASP A 240 -1.82 0.22 16.68
C ASP A 240 -1.35 1.61 17.15
N GLU A 241 -2.25 2.60 17.10
CA GLU A 241 -1.96 3.97 17.52
C GLU A 241 -1.50 4.07 18.98
N GLN A 242 -2.04 3.23 19.87
CA GLN A 242 -1.72 3.26 21.30
C GLN A 242 -0.31 2.76 21.60
N VAL A 243 0.21 1.86 20.77
CA VAL A 243 1.60 1.40 20.86
C VAL A 243 2.55 2.54 20.51
N LEU A 244 2.31 3.26 19.41
CA LEU A 244 3.15 4.38 19.00
C LEU A 244 3.06 5.57 19.98
N LEU A 245 1.86 5.88 20.48
CA LEU A 245 1.68 6.90 21.52
C LEU A 245 2.45 6.56 22.79
N THR A 246 2.45 5.30 23.19
CA THR A 246 3.20 4.83 24.37
C THR A 246 4.71 4.86 24.11
N ALA A 247 5.16 4.52 22.91
CA ALA A 247 6.57 4.64 22.52
C ALA A 247 7.09 6.07 22.63
N MET A 248 6.28 7.06 22.23
CA MET A 248 6.63 8.48 22.33
C MET A 248 6.84 8.97 23.77
N MET A 249 6.34 8.25 24.78
CA MET A 249 6.51 8.60 26.18
C MET A 249 7.85 8.12 26.75
N VAL A 250 8.39 7.02 26.21
CA VAL A 250 9.50 6.29 26.83
C VAL A 250 10.75 6.18 25.94
N ILE A 251 10.64 6.44 24.64
CA ILE A 251 11.75 6.39 23.69
C ILE A 251 11.98 7.78 23.12
N ASP A 252 13.20 8.30 23.18
CA ASP A 252 13.55 9.55 22.51
C ASP A 252 13.72 9.30 21.00
N PHE A 253 12.80 9.83 20.18
CA PHE A 253 12.81 9.58 18.74
C PHE A 253 13.96 10.30 18.05
N THR A 254 14.42 11.44 18.57
CA THR A 254 15.57 12.14 18.00
C THR A 254 16.81 11.27 18.13
N ALA A 255 17.01 10.66 19.30
CA ALA A 255 18.11 9.73 19.54
C ALA A 255 17.94 8.41 18.75
N LEU A 256 16.72 7.86 18.72
CA LEU A 256 16.42 6.62 18.01
C LEU A 256 16.72 6.72 16.51
N PHE A 257 16.39 7.86 15.90
CA PHE A 257 16.48 8.06 14.45
C PHE A 257 17.78 8.73 13.98
N MET A 258 18.69 9.12 14.89
CA MET A 258 19.86 9.95 14.57
C MET A 258 20.75 9.38 13.45
N ASN A 259 20.92 8.05 13.38
CA ASN A 259 21.80 7.38 12.41
C ASN A 259 21.10 6.24 11.64
N VAL A 260 19.76 6.26 11.58
CA VAL A 260 19.00 5.18 10.92
C VAL A 260 18.11 5.75 9.82
N LYS A 261 18.03 5.01 8.71
CA LYS A 261 17.35 5.45 7.50
C LYS A 261 15.92 4.90 7.43
N VAL A 262 14.99 5.59 8.08
CA VAL A 262 13.54 5.33 7.97
C VAL A 262 12.91 6.36 7.04
N LYS A 263 12.25 5.89 5.99
CA LYS A 263 11.67 6.73 4.92
C LYS A 263 10.27 7.21 5.23
N GLU A 264 9.46 6.41 5.92
CA GLU A 264 8.09 6.76 6.27
C GLU A 264 7.62 5.93 7.48
N ILE A 265 6.76 6.54 8.31
CA ILE A 265 6.01 5.86 9.36
C ILE A 265 4.55 6.24 9.21
N ILE A 266 3.68 5.24 9.02
CA ILE A 266 2.22 5.44 9.04
C ILE A 266 1.64 4.54 10.11
N VAL A 267 0.65 5.07 10.83
CA VAL A 267 0.03 4.40 11.97
C VAL A 267 -1.47 4.35 11.78
N GLY A 268 -2.10 3.29 12.27
CA GLY A 268 -3.54 3.21 12.49
C GLY A 268 -4.23 1.98 11.92
N ARG A 269 -5.43 1.70 12.39
CA ARG A 269 -6.11 0.38 12.23
C ARG A 269 -6.96 0.24 10.97
N THR A 270 -7.22 1.34 10.25
CA THR A 270 -8.21 1.31 9.16
C THR A 270 -7.59 0.91 7.82
N LYS A 271 -8.42 0.39 6.91
CA LYS A 271 -8.02 0.18 5.51
C LYS A 271 -7.48 1.46 4.86
N GLY A 272 -8.03 2.62 5.20
CA GLY A 272 -7.54 3.91 4.71
C GLY A 272 -6.09 4.20 5.12
N ASN A 273 -5.68 3.80 6.33
CA ASN A 273 -4.29 3.95 6.78
C ASN A 273 -3.35 3.00 6.02
N ARG A 274 -3.79 1.75 5.76
CA ARG A 274 -3.03 0.78 4.94
C ARG A 274 -2.87 1.25 3.51
N ASP A 275 -3.95 1.70 2.88
CA ASP A 275 -3.93 2.26 1.52
C ASP A 275 -3.01 3.49 1.44
N LYS A 276 -3.05 4.38 2.44
CA LYS A 276 -2.13 5.54 2.55
C LYS A 276 -0.67 5.09 2.66
N PHE A 277 -0.38 4.06 3.47
CA PHE A 277 0.97 3.49 3.59
C PHE A 277 1.47 2.93 2.26
N LEU A 278 0.68 2.06 1.63
CA LEU A 278 1.04 1.45 0.36
C LEU A 278 1.24 2.50 -0.73
N TYR A 279 0.40 3.54 -0.78
CA TYR A 279 0.57 4.65 -1.70
C TYR A 279 1.93 5.36 -1.52
N GLN A 280 2.29 5.74 -0.28
CA GLN A 280 3.58 6.41 -0.02
C GLN A 280 4.76 5.49 -0.29
N PHE A 281 4.67 4.22 0.09
CA PHE A 281 5.70 3.24 -0.17
C PHE A 281 5.95 3.04 -1.68
N LEU A 282 4.90 2.76 -2.47
CA LEU A 282 5.01 2.54 -3.92
C LEU A 282 5.49 3.80 -4.65
N ARG A 283 5.15 4.99 -4.14
CA ARG A 283 5.62 6.25 -4.71
C ARG A 283 7.14 6.33 -4.77
N TYR A 284 7.87 5.73 -3.82
CA TYR A 284 9.33 5.77 -3.76
C TYR A 284 10.00 4.42 -4.03
N LEU A 285 9.22 3.37 -4.28
CA LEU A 285 9.74 2.03 -4.51
C LEU A 285 10.59 1.93 -5.79
N LYS A 286 11.85 1.51 -5.62
CA LYS A 286 12.74 1.11 -6.72
C LYS A 286 13.17 -0.35 -6.53
N GLY A 287 12.85 -1.21 -7.49
CA GLY A 287 13.08 -2.66 -7.38
C GLY A 287 12.10 -3.34 -6.42
N GLY A 288 12.44 -4.55 -5.98
CA GLY A 288 11.60 -5.34 -5.07
C GLY A 288 11.61 -4.83 -3.62
N ALA A 289 10.72 -5.40 -2.81
CA ALA A 289 10.68 -5.18 -1.38
C ALA A 289 10.30 -6.43 -0.60
N ASP A 290 10.84 -6.55 0.61
CA ASP A 290 10.51 -7.61 1.55
C ASP A 290 9.67 -7.08 2.71
N THR A 291 8.82 -7.93 3.25
CA THR A 291 7.99 -7.64 4.42
C THR A 291 8.55 -8.33 5.66
N LEU A 292 8.77 -7.58 6.72
CA LEU A 292 9.15 -8.06 8.06
C LEU A 292 8.09 -7.63 9.08
N SER A 293 8.01 -8.32 10.22
CA SER A 293 7.09 -7.98 11.31
C SER A 293 7.79 -7.96 12.65
N LEU A 294 7.27 -7.13 13.55
CA LEU A 294 7.57 -7.23 14.97
C LEU A 294 7.13 -8.62 15.49
N PRO A 295 8.03 -9.44 16.09
CA PRO A 295 7.73 -10.84 16.41
C PRO A 295 6.47 -11.08 17.24
N VAL A 296 6.18 -10.21 18.23
CA VAL A 296 5.00 -10.37 19.09
C VAL A 296 3.68 -10.30 18.30
N TYR A 297 3.66 -9.58 17.17
CA TYR A 297 2.48 -9.45 16.30
C TYR A 297 2.16 -10.73 15.54
N ASP A 298 3.10 -11.68 15.44
CA ASP A 298 2.82 -13.02 14.92
C ASP A 298 1.82 -13.79 15.79
N ARG A 299 1.73 -13.42 17.08
CA ARG A 299 0.79 -14.02 18.04
C ARG A 299 -0.44 -13.14 18.25
N ILE A 300 -0.29 -11.83 18.46
CA ILE A 300 -1.40 -10.96 18.89
C ILE A 300 -2.13 -10.25 17.73
N LYS A 301 -1.55 -10.22 16.52
CA LYS A 301 -2.09 -9.52 15.34
C LYS A 301 -1.90 -10.34 14.06
N LYS A 302 -2.00 -11.67 14.17
CA LYS A 302 -1.65 -12.60 13.09
C LYS A 302 -2.49 -12.36 11.84
N GLU A 303 -3.80 -12.21 11.99
CA GLU A 303 -4.73 -12.03 10.88
C GLU A 303 -4.53 -10.68 10.18
N GLU A 304 -4.42 -9.59 10.95
CA GLU A 304 -4.13 -8.24 10.44
C GLU A 304 -2.80 -8.21 9.66
N LYS A 305 -1.76 -8.87 10.19
CA LYS A 305 -0.47 -8.99 9.52
C LYS A 305 -0.57 -9.74 8.19
N ILE A 306 -1.26 -10.88 8.18
CA ILE A 306 -1.44 -11.69 6.96
C ILE A 306 -2.22 -10.90 5.91
N GLU A 307 -3.26 -10.17 6.32
CA GLU A 307 -4.02 -9.28 5.43
C GLU A 307 -3.09 -8.21 4.83
N PHE A 308 -2.37 -7.46 5.67
CA PHE A 308 -1.46 -6.41 5.23
C PHE A 308 -0.33 -6.93 4.32
N PHE A 309 0.30 -8.07 4.64
CA PHE A 309 1.34 -8.66 3.79
C PHE A 309 0.79 -9.07 2.42
N ASN A 310 -0.44 -9.59 2.37
CA ASN A 310 -1.08 -9.92 1.09
C ASN A 310 -1.39 -8.65 0.28
N GLU A 311 -1.92 -7.60 0.92
CA GLU A 311 -2.13 -6.30 0.28
C GLU A 311 -0.82 -5.73 -0.26
N ALA A 312 0.23 -5.67 0.57
CA ALA A 312 1.55 -5.18 0.17
C ALA A 312 2.13 -5.97 -1.01
N ARG A 313 2.07 -7.31 -0.95
CA ARG A 313 2.55 -8.18 -2.05
C ARG A 313 1.79 -7.93 -3.34
N ILE A 314 0.45 -7.85 -3.29
CA ILE A 314 -0.38 -7.57 -4.47
C ILE A 314 -0.05 -6.18 -5.02
N SER A 315 0.08 -5.17 -4.16
CA SER A 315 0.43 -3.81 -4.54
C SER A 315 1.80 -3.70 -5.21
N ILE A 316 2.83 -4.39 -4.70
CA ILE A 316 4.16 -4.44 -5.31
C ILE A 316 4.09 -5.11 -6.69
N ILE A 317 3.44 -6.28 -6.78
CA ILE A 317 3.29 -7.00 -8.05
C ILE A 317 2.53 -6.15 -9.09
N ASN A 318 1.46 -5.46 -8.68
CA ASN A 318 0.70 -4.58 -9.56
C ASN A 318 1.54 -3.39 -10.03
N TYR A 319 2.34 -2.82 -9.14
CA TYR A 319 3.25 -1.72 -9.47
C TYR A 319 4.30 -2.17 -10.50
N ASP A 320 4.99 -3.28 -10.24
CA ASP A 320 6.01 -3.85 -11.14
C ASP A 320 5.40 -4.25 -12.49
N SER A 321 4.23 -4.88 -12.47
CA SER A 321 3.50 -5.26 -13.67
C SER A 321 3.12 -4.02 -14.49
N ALA A 322 2.59 -2.97 -13.85
CA ALA A 322 2.28 -1.72 -14.54
C ALA A 322 3.55 -1.10 -15.14
N TYR A 323 4.65 -1.03 -14.38
CA TYR A 323 5.93 -0.49 -14.87
C TYR A 323 6.39 -1.22 -16.14
N LEU A 324 6.43 -2.55 -16.12
CA LEU A 324 6.82 -3.38 -17.27
C LEU A 324 5.86 -3.26 -18.45
N MET A 325 4.56 -3.12 -18.19
CA MET A 325 3.56 -2.94 -19.25
C MET A 325 3.72 -1.59 -19.96
N TYR A 326 3.96 -0.50 -19.22
CA TYR A 326 4.23 0.81 -19.82
C TYR A 326 5.53 0.83 -20.60
N GLU A 327 6.60 0.21 -20.08
CA GLU A 327 7.87 0.06 -20.79
C GLU A 327 7.71 -0.70 -22.11
N ARG A 328 6.92 -1.78 -22.11
CA ARG A 328 6.73 -2.62 -23.31
C ARG A 328 5.71 -2.07 -24.31
N TYR A 329 4.59 -1.53 -23.84
CA TYR A 329 3.41 -1.22 -24.67
C TYR A 329 3.03 0.25 -24.70
N GLY A 330 3.70 1.13 -23.94
CA GLY A 330 3.34 2.56 -23.85
C GLY A 330 3.24 3.25 -25.21
N LEU A 331 4.22 3.03 -26.10
CA LEU A 331 4.21 3.55 -27.46
C LEU A 331 3.05 2.99 -28.28
N GLN A 332 2.86 1.66 -28.25
CA GLN A 332 1.78 0.99 -28.97
C GLN A 332 0.40 1.52 -28.54
N TRP A 333 0.19 1.71 -27.24
CA TRP A 333 -1.05 2.26 -26.73
C TRP A 333 -1.29 3.68 -27.25
N VAL A 334 -0.29 4.58 -27.17
CA VAL A 334 -0.41 5.93 -27.72
C VAL A 334 -0.72 5.90 -29.22
N THR A 335 -0.04 5.05 -29.99
CA THR A 335 -0.34 4.82 -31.41
C THR A 335 -1.78 4.40 -31.61
N ASN A 336 -2.28 3.41 -30.85
CA ASN A 336 -3.65 2.94 -30.95
C ASN A 336 -4.66 4.07 -30.65
N TYR A 337 -4.48 4.82 -29.55
CA TYR A 337 -5.36 5.94 -29.22
C TYR A 337 -5.46 6.95 -30.36
N MET A 338 -4.32 7.33 -30.94
CA MET A 338 -4.26 8.31 -32.01
C MET A 338 -4.84 7.76 -33.32
N TYR A 339 -4.51 6.52 -33.71
CA TYR A 339 -4.99 5.94 -34.97
C TYR A 339 -6.47 5.55 -34.91
N ASN A 340 -6.99 5.20 -33.73
CA ASN A 340 -8.40 4.93 -33.51
C ASN A 340 -9.25 6.20 -33.32
N PHE A 341 -8.63 7.38 -33.21
CA PHE A 341 -9.37 8.58 -32.86
C PHE A 341 -10.47 8.91 -33.88
N ALA A 342 -10.17 8.77 -35.18
CA ALA A 342 -11.16 8.98 -36.23
C ALA A 342 -12.40 8.07 -36.07
N LYS A 343 -12.21 6.79 -35.68
CA LYS A 343 -13.32 5.88 -35.38
C LYS A 343 -14.04 6.25 -34.09
N THR A 344 -13.27 6.63 -33.07
CA THR A 344 -13.75 7.04 -31.75
C THR A 344 -14.72 8.21 -31.86
N MET A 345 -14.32 9.32 -32.49
CA MET A 345 -15.15 10.51 -32.63
C MET A 345 -16.35 10.35 -33.58
N ASN A 346 -16.33 9.33 -34.46
CA ASN A 346 -17.45 9.06 -35.39
C ASN A 346 -18.40 7.97 -34.89
N SER A 347 -18.10 7.33 -33.76
CA SER A 347 -18.94 6.30 -33.15
C SER A 347 -19.83 6.88 -32.04
N PRO A 348 -21.03 6.32 -31.83
CA PRO A 348 -21.79 6.57 -30.60
C PRO A 348 -21.00 6.21 -29.34
N SER A 349 -21.36 6.85 -28.23
CA SER A 349 -20.75 6.61 -26.92
C SER A 349 -21.60 5.66 -26.08
N VAL A 350 -20.94 4.93 -25.18
CA VAL A 350 -21.60 4.06 -24.18
C VAL A 350 -22.60 4.83 -23.32
N ILE A 351 -22.45 6.15 -23.18
CA ILE A 351 -23.35 7.01 -22.38
C ILE A 351 -24.82 6.84 -22.76
N ASP A 352 -25.11 6.64 -24.05
CA ASP A 352 -26.48 6.50 -24.56
C ASP A 352 -27.03 5.07 -24.41
N LEU A 353 -26.21 4.13 -23.94
CA LEU A 353 -26.60 2.75 -23.64
C LEU A 353 -27.11 2.56 -22.21
N ARG A 354 -27.10 3.61 -21.38
CA ARG A 354 -27.52 3.52 -19.98
C ARG A 354 -28.93 2.93 -19.84
N GLY A 355 -29.06 1.84 -19.10
CA GLY A 355 -30.34 1.19 -18.82
C GLY A 355 -31.09 0.62 -20.04
N LYS A 356 -30.48 0.56 -21.24
CA LYS A 356 -31.18 0.12 -22.46
C LYS A 356 -31.56 -1.36 -22.48
N PHE A 357 -30.96 -2.15 -21.58
CA PHE A 357 -31.13 -3.59 -21.47
C PHE A 357 -31.57 -4.01 -20.06
N GLU A 358 -32.28 -3.11 -19.38
CA GLU A 358 -32.79 -3.35 -18.02
C GLU A 358 -33.60 -4.65 -17.92
N GLY A 359 -33.32 -5.44 -16.89
CA GLY A 359 -34.01 -6.70 -16.62
C GLY A 359 -33.63 -7.90 -17.52
N ILE A 360 -32.72 -7.72 -18.49
CA ILE A 360 -32.23 -8.82 -19.34
C ILE A 360 -30.96 -9.44 -18.70
N PRO A 361 -30.93 -10.76 -18.45
CA PRO A 361 -29.72 -11.40 -17.92
C PRO A 361 -28.59 -11.35 -18.96
N VAL A 362 -27.36 -11.19 -18.48
CA VAL A 362 -26.17 -11.07 -19.34
C VAL A 362 -25.19 -12.18 -19.01
N VAL A 363 -24.80 -12.94 -20.02
CA VAL A 363 -23.75 -13.95 -19.96
C VAL A 363 -22.47 -13.35 -20.51
N ILE A 364 -21.44 -13.24 -19.68
CA ILE A 364 -20.10 -12.82 -20.07
C ILE A 364 -19.26 -14.09 -20.25
N VAL A 365 -18.80 -14.29 -21.48
CA VAL A 365 -18.09 -15.50 -21.87
C VAL A 365 -16.58 -15.23 -21.86
N GLY A 366 -15.85 -16.13 -21.23
CA GLY A 366 -14.39 -16.23 -21.24
C GLY A 366 -13.85 -17.29 -22.18
N ALA A 367 -12.56 -17.20 -22.52
CA ALA A 367 -11.87 -18.13 -23.41
C ALA A 367 -11.26 -19.36 -22.69
N GLY A 368 -11.58 -19.56 -21.41
CA GLY A 368 -11.00 -20.63 -20.60
C GLY A 368 -11.35 -22.03 -21.13
N PRO A 369 -10.49 -23.04 -20.88
CA PRO A 369 -10.69 -24.42 -21.34
C PRO A 369 -12.08 -25.02 -21.06
N SER A 370 -12.76 -24.61 -20.00
CA SER A 370 -14.07 -25.15 -19.64
C SER A 370 -15.21 -24.71 -20.56
N LEU A 371 -14.99 -23.70 -21.42
CA LEU A 371 -16.02 -23.16 -22.31
C LEU A 371 -16.64 -24.24 -23.22
N GLU A 372 -15.84 -25.20 -23.71
CA GLU A 372 -16.31 -26.24 -24.62
C GLU A 372 -17.52 -27.00 -24.07
N ALA A 373 -17.51 -27.30 -22.76
CA ALA A 373 -18.60 -28.03 -22.11
C ALA A 373 -19.92 -27.25 -22.04
N ASP A 374 -19.85 -25.91 -22.18
CA ASP A 374 -20.99 -25.01 -22.03
C ASP A 374 -21.57 -24.55 -23.37
N ILE A 375 -20.94 -24.90 -24.51
CA ILE A 375 -21.32 -24.41 -25.85
C ILE A 375 -22.77 -24.73 -26.23
N GLU A 376 -23.25 -25.96 -26.02
CA GLU A 376 -24.64 -26.32 -26.35
C GLU A 376 -25.65 -25.54 -25.51
N CYS A 377 -25.34 -25.35 -24.22
CA CYS A 377 -26.18 -24.59 -23.32
C CYS A 377 -26.17 -23.09 -23.68
N LEU A 378 -25.02 -22.55 -24.11
CA LEU A 378 -24.90 -21.18 -24.62
C LEU A 378 -25.74 -20.95 -25.88
N ARG A 379 -25.81 -21.91 -26.80
CA ARG A 379 -26.65 -21.82 -28.00
C ARG A 379 -28.12 -21.64 -27.65
N GLU A 380 -28.62 -22.39 -26.67
CA GLU A 380 -30.00 -22.26 -26.23
C GLU A 380 -30.22 -20.98 -25.41
N LEU A 381 -29.31 -20.69 -24.48
CA LEU A 381 -29.39 -19.53 -23.59
C LEU A 381 -29.36 -18.20 -24.36
N LYS A 382 -28.76 -18.16 -25.55
CA LYS A 382 -28.77 -16.99 -26.46
C LYS A 382 -30.19 -16.47 -26.73
N LYS A 383 -31.22 -17.33 -26.72
CA LYS A 383 -32.62 -16.93 -26.93
C LYS A 383 -33.22 -16.20 -25.73
N HIS A 384 -32.57 -16.29 -24.57
CA HIS A 384 -33.11 -15.94 -23.26
C HIS A 384 -32.24 -14.94 -22.49
N ALA A 385 -30.99 -14.73 -22.92
CA ALA A 385 -30.01 -13.84 -22.30
C ALA A 385 -29.12 -13.18 -23.36
N LEU A 386 -28.55 -12.01 -23.03
CA LEU A 386 -27.51 -11.39 -23.85
C LEU A 386 -26.19 -12.14 -23.64
N ILE A 387 -25.42 -12.29 -24.70
CA ILE A 387 -24.13 -12.98 -24.69
C ILE A 387 -23.08 -11.94 -25.08
N ILE A 388 -22.16 -11.66 -24.17
CA ILE A 388 -21.06 -10.75 -24.38
C ILE A 388 -19.78 -11.56 -24.50
N ALA A 389 -19.10 -11.45 -25.64
CA ALA A 389 -17.77 -12.00 -25.83
C ALA A 389 -16.72 -10.99 -25.36
N ALA A 390 -15.87 -11.38 -24.42
CA ALA A 390 -14.77 -10.56 -23.95
C ALA A 390 -13.50 -10.85 -24.76
N GLY A 391 -13.12 -9.95 -25.67
CA GLY A 391 -11.88 -9.99 -26.44
C GLY A 391 -11.73 -11.26 -27.29
N THR A 392 -10.62 -11.97 -27.07
CA THR A 392 -10.21 -13.18 -27.81
C THR A 392 -11.21 -14.33 -27.72
N THR A 393 -12.11 -14.32 -26.73
CA THR A 393 -13.22 -15.29 -26.63
C THR A 393 -14.11 -15.32 -27.87
N THR A 394 -14.15 -14.21 -28.61
CA THR A 394 -14.84 -14.13 -29.91
C THR A 394 -14.38 -15.23 -30.87
N GLN A 395 -13.08 -15.55 -30.89
CA GLN A 395 -12.50 -16.59 -31.74
C GLN A 395 -13.11 -17.97 -31.43
N SER A 396 -13.14 -18.34 -30.14
CA SER A 396 -13.70 -19.63 -29.70
C SER A 396 -15.20 -19.72 -29.96
N LEU A 397 -15.97 -18.66 -29.66
CA LEU A 397 -17.41 -18.65 -29.90
C LEU A 397 -17.75 -18.83 -31.38
N LEU A 398 -17.07 -18.09 -32.27
CA LEU A 398 -17.28 -18.22 -33.71
C LEU A 398 -16.81 -19.58 -34.25
N HIS A 399 -15.74 -20.15 -33.71
CA HIS A 399 -15.31 -21.51 -34.05
C HIS A 399 -16.43 -22.55 -33.83
N TYR A 400 -17.17 -22.42 -32.73
CA TYR A 400 -18.33 -23.26 -32.43
C TYR A 400 -19.64 -22.79 -33.10
N GLY A 401 -19.61 -21.78 -33.96
CA GLY A 401 -20.81 -21.23 -34.61
C GLY A 401 -21.78 -20.52 -33.66
N VAL A 402 -21.30 -20.04 -32.51
CA VAL A 402 -22.07 -19.25 -31.56
C VAL A 402 -21.74 -17.78 -31.76
N GLU A 403 -22.64 -16.99 -32.34
CA GLU A 403 -22.42 -15.56 -32.46
C GLU A 403 -22.85 -14.83 -31.18
N PRO A 404 -21.95 -14.05 -30.54
CA PRO A 404 -22.33 -13.19 -29.42
C PRO A 404 -23.25 -12.05 -29.86
N HIS A 405 -23.96 -11.47 -28.90
CA HIS A 405 -24.78 -10.28 -29.10
C HIS A 405 -23.96 -8.99 -29.11
N LEU A 406 -22.85 -8.98 -28.38
CA LEU A 406 -21.91 -7.87 -28.30
C LEU A 406 -20.48 -8.42 -28.13
N ILE A 407 -19.53 -7.86 -28.86
CA ILE A 407 -18.10 -8.03 -28.60
C ILE A 407 -17.62 -6.84 -27.78
N VAL A 408 -16.91 -7.10 -26.70
CA VAL A 408 -16.19 -6.07 -25.93
C VAL A 408 -14.70 -6.26 -26.17
N CYS A 409 -14.00 -5.22 -26.62
CA CYS A 409 -12.57 -5.32 -26.95
C CYS A 409 -11.78 -4.10 -26.46
N ILE A 410 -10.66 -4.35 -25.78
CA ILE A 410 -9.82 -3.30 -25.18
C ILE A 410 -8.32 -3.50 -25.41
N ASP A 411 -7.91 -4.71 -25.81
CA ASP A 411 -6.51 -5.09 -25.81
C ASP A 411 -5.79 -4.47 -27.01
N GLY A 412 -4.73 -3.72 -26.68
CA GLY A 412 -3.92 -2.95 -27.62
C GLY A 412 -2.76 -3.72 -28.24
N THR A 413 -2.60 -5.00 -27.94
CA THR A 413 -1.45 -5.81 -28.39
C THR A 413 -1.63 -6.44 -29.76
N GLU A 414 -0.51 -6.78 -30.39
CA GLU A 414 -0.46 -7.52 -31.66
C GLU A 414 -1.11 -8.91 -31.54
N ASP A 415 -1.01 -9.56 -30.38
CA ASP A 415 -1.66 -10.85 -30.12
C ASP A 415 -3.18 -10.74 -30.25
N ASN A 416 -3.77 -9.64 -29.74
CA ASN A 416 -5.19 -9.39 -29.91
C ASN A 416 -5.55 -9.14 -31.38
N TYR A 417 -4.74 -8.40 -32.15
CA TYR A 417 -4.98 -8.27 -33.60
C TYR A 417 -4.94 -9.63 -34.32
N ASN A 418 -3.96 -10.47 -34.00
CA ASN A 418 -3.86 -11.83 -34.55
C ASN A 418 -5.07 -12.71 -34.22
N ALA A 419 -5.69 -12.51 -33.06
CA ALA A 419 -6.93 -13.21 -32.71
C ALA A 419 -8.15 -12.77 -33.54
N PHE A 420 -8.15 -11.54 -34.08
CA PHE A 420 -9.29 -10.97 -34.83
C PHE A 420 -9.09 -10.92 -36.35
N LYS A 421 -7.85 -10.89 -36.87
CA LYS A 421 -7.57 -10.59 -38.29
C LYS A 421 -8.31 -11.51 -39.28
N ASP A 422 -8.41 -12.79 -38.97
CA ASP A 422 -9.02 -13.82 -39.81
C ASP A 422 -10.50 -14.10 -39.46
N LEU A 423 -11.06 -13.39 -38.48
CA LEU A 423 -12.45 -13.55 -38.06
C LEU A 423 -13.41 -12.73 -38.92
N ASN A 424 -14.60 -13.29 -39.15
CA ASN A 424 -15.75 -12.60 -39.73
C ASN A 424 -16.69 -12.14 -38.60
N PHE A 425 -16.55 -10.90 -38.17
CA PHE A 425 -17.25 -10.32 -37.02
C PHE A 425 -17.81 -8.92 -37.31
N GLU A 426 -17.64 -8.40 -38.52
CA GLU A 426 -17.95 -7.03 -38.92
C GLU A 426 -19.46 -6.69 -38.80
N HIS A 427 -20.32 -7.72 -38.81
CA HIS A 427 -21.76 -7.62 -38.60
C HIS A 427 -22.19 -7.67 -37.12
N ILE A 428 -21.28 -8.01 -36.21
CA ILE A 428 -21.57 -8.14 -34.78
C ILE A 428 -21.35 -6.79 -34.09
N PRO A 429 -22.28 -6.33 -33.23
CA PRO A 429 -22.08 -5.16 -32.40
C PRO A 429 -20.77 -5.18 -31.62
N PHE A 430 -20.07 -4.05 -31.58
CA PHE A 430 -18.70 -3.96 -31.07
C PHE A 430 -18.55 -2.76 -30.15
N LEU A 431 -18.34 -3.02 -28.85
CA LEU A 431 -18.03 -2.02 -27.83
C LEU A 431 -16.53 -2.01 -27.59
N PHE A 432 -15.87 -0.87 -27.78
CA PHE A 432 -14.41 -0.80 -27.70
C PHE A 432 -13.91 0.36 -26.84
N SER A 433 -12.73 0.15 -26.24
CA SER A 433 -11.89 1.24 -25.74
C SER A 433 -10.98 1.71 -26.87
N PRO A 434 -10.71 3.01 -27.03
CA PRO A 434 -9.79 3.52 -28.04
C PRO A 434 -8.34 2.98 -27.94
N MET A 435 -8.00 2.28 -26.85
CA MET A 435 -6.72 1.56 -26.68
C MET A 435 -6.57 0.31 -27.57
N VAL A 436 -7.68 -0.25 -28.05
CA VAL A 436 -7.69 -1.50 -28.83
C VAL A 436 -6.72 -1.44 -30.01
N HIS A 437 -6.12 -2.57 -30.40
CA HIS A 437 -5.16 -2.58 -31.52
C HIS A 437 -5.78 -1.98 -32.79
N HIS A 438 -5.16 -0.94 -33.34
CA HIS A 438 -5.82 -0.09 -34.33
C HIS A 438 -6.27 -0.83 -35.60
N GLN A 439 -5.50 -1.84 -36.01
CA GLN A 439 -5.81 -2.64 -37.19
C GLN A 439 -7.11 -3.45 -37.06
N ILE A 440 -7.59 -3.72 -35.83
CA ILE A 440 -8.90 -4.37 -35.63
C ILE A 440 -10.03 -3.45 -36.12
N LEU A 441 -9.90 -2.14 -35.92
CA LEU A 441 -10.90 -1.15 -36.33
C LEU A 441 -10.77 -0.70 -37.80
N GLU A 442 -9.74 -1.18 -38.52
CA GLU A 442 -9.62 -0.97 -39.96
C GLU A 442 -10.64 -1.82 -40.73
N LYS A 443 -11.15 -2.91 -40.12
CA LYS A 443 -12.31 -3.66 -40.63
C LYS A 443 -13.58 -2.78 -40.61
N PRO A 444 -14.48 -2.93 -41.59
CA PRO A 444 -15.70 -2.12 -41.71
C PRO A 444 -16.82 -2.59 -40.75
N ILE A 445 -16.58 -2.46 -39.44
CA ILE A 445 -17.53 -2.83 -38.38
C ILE A 445 -18.77 -1.93 -38.44
N LYS A 446 -19.97 -2.52 -38.54
CA LYS A 446 -21.22 -1.77 -38.75
C LYS A 446 -21.74 -1.04 -37.50
N ASN A 447 -21.70 -1.71 -36.35
CA ASN A 447 -22.33 -1.24 -35.10
C ASN A 447 -21.26 -1.03 -34.02
N LEU A 448 -20.45 0.00 -34.21
CA LEU A 448 -19.35 0.36 -33.31
C LEU A 448 -19.81 1.33 -32.22
N VAL A 449 -19.41 1.11 -30.97
CA VAL A 449 -19.68 2.00 -29.82
C VAL A 449 -18.40 2.18 -29.01
N THR A 450 -18.08 3.41 -28.63
CA THR A 450 -16.92 3.70 -27.77
C THR A 450 -17.30 3.77 -26.30
N PHE A 451 -16.43 3.24 -25.42
CA PHE A 451 -16.37 3.64 -24.01
C PHE A 451 -14.97 4.12 -23.65
N VAL A 452 -14.84 4.87 -22.56
CA VAL A 452 -13.58 5.48 -22.14
C VAL A 452 -13.30 5.13 -20.68
N TYR A 453 -12.05 4.77 -20.36
CA TYR A 453 -11.64 4.56 -18.98
C TYR A 453 -11.35 5.89 -18.27
N ASN A 454 -11.45 5.89 -16.95
CA ASN A 454 -11.08 7.05 -16.15
C ASN A 454 -9.58 7.40 -16.24
N SER A 455 -8.73 6.48 -16.70
CA SER A 455 -7.30 6.69 -16.95
C SER A 455 -6.97 7.21 -18.36
N ASP A 456 -7.93 7.32 -19.27
CA ASP A 456 -7.69 7.60 -20.69
C ASP A 456 -7.54 9.10 -20.97
N ILE A 457 -6.55 9.72 -20.34
CA ILE A 457 -6.27 11.17 -20.40
C ILE A 457 -6.22 11.74 -21.83
N THR A 458 -5.68 10.98 -22.79
CA THR A 458 -5.59 11.37 -24.20
C THR A 458 -6.97 11.58 -24.81
N ILE A 459 -7.88 10.62 -24.60
CA ILE A 459 -9.24 10.67 -25.15
C ILE A 459 -10.09 11.67 -24.41
N LYS A 460 -9.94 11.77 -23.08
CA LYS A 460 -10.61 12.82 -22.29
C LYS A 460 -10.27 14.21 -22.79
N TYR A 461 -8.99 14.48 -23.08
CA TYR A 461 -8.57 15.73 -23.67
C TYR A 461 -9.18 15.92 -25.06
N LEU A 462 -9.02 14.95 -25.96
CA LEU A 462 -9.43 15.09 -27.35
C LEU A 462 -10.95 15.25 -27.54
N LEU A 463 -11.76 14.54 -26.75
CA LEU A 463 -13.23 14.61 -26.79
C LEU A 463 -13.85 15.56 -25.76
N GLU A 464 -13.03 16.24 -24.94
CA GLU A 464 -13.48 17.14 -23.87
C GLU A 464 -14.46 16.50 -22.88
N LEU A 465 -14.15 15.26 -22.49
CA LEU A 465 -14.97 14.52 -21.55
C LEU A 465 -14.74 15.06 -20.12
N ASP A 466 -15.83 15.44 -19.46
CA ASP A 466 -15.83 15.91 -18.08
C ASP A 466 -16.08 14.75 -17.09
N GLU A 467 -16.27 15.07 -15.81
CA GLU A 467 -16.55 14.10 -14.75
C GLU A 467 -17.93 13.44 -14.85
N ASN A 468 -18.85 13.98 -15.65
CA ASN A 468 -20.19 13.42 -15.85
C ASN A 468 -20.20 12.26 -16.86
N TYR A 469 -19.13 12.10 -17.64
CA TYR A 469 -18.99 10.94 -18.53
C TYR A 469 -18.93 9.64 -17.70
N PRO A 470 -19.63 8.57 -18.14
CA PRO A 470 -19.64 7.29 -17.44
C PRO A 470 -18.34 6.51 -17.65
N TYR A 471 -17.26 6.98 -17.04
CA TYR A 471 -15.97 6.31 -17.13
C TYR A 471 -16.03 4.91 -16.53
N PHE A 472 -15.46 3.95 -17.23
CA PHE A 472 -15.16 2.66 -16.63
C PHE A 472 -13.84 2.75 -15.88
N ARG A 473 -13.67 1.88 -14.88
CA ARG A 473 -12.41 1.67 -14.19
C ARG A 473 -11.60 0.59 -14.94
N PRO A 474 -10.30 0.80 -15.18
CA PRO A 474 -9.41 -0.23 -15.70
C PRO A 474 -9.40 -1.47 -14.81
N THR A 475 -9.38 -2.63 -15.46
CA THR A 475 -9.23 -3.95 -14.83
C THR A 475 -8.22 -4.77 -15.63
N ASP A 476 -7.62 -5.78 -15.01
CA ASP A 476 -6.58 -6.62 -15.64
C ASP A 476 -7.13 -7.64 -16.66
N SER A 477 -8.37 -7.46 -17.12
CA SER A 477 -9.03 -8.28 -18.12
C SER A 477 -10.16 -7.52 -18.81
N VAL A 478 -10.39 -7.85 -20.09
CA VAL A 478 -11.55 -7.41 -20.88
C VAL A 478 -12.88 -7.74 -20.20
N THR A 479 -12.90 -8.78 -19.36
CA THR A 479 -14.06 -9.19 -18.55
C THR A 479 -14.57 -8.05 -17.68
N GLY A 480 -13.67 -7.27 -17.05
CA GLY A 480 -14.10 -6.17 -16.18
C GLY A 480 -14.78 -5.04 -16.95
N ALA A 481 -14.36 -4.79 -18.20
CA ALA A 481 -15.07 -3.88 -19.10
C ALA A 481 -16.46 -4.43 -19.48
N ALA A 482 -16.56 -5.72 -19.76
CA ALA A 482 -17.83 -6.37 -20.08
C ALA A 482 -18.82 -6.35 -18.89
N ILE A 483 -18.32 -6.54 -17.66
CA ILE A 483 -19.12 -6.42 -16.42
C ILE A 483 -19.65 -5.00 -16.28
N GLN A 484 -18.76 -4.00 -16.34
CA GLN A 484 -19.16 -2.60 -16.21
C GLN A 484 -20.15 -2.18 -17.31
N ALA A 485 -19.93 -2.62 -18.56
CA ALA A 485 -20.86 -2.41 -19.65
C ALA A 485 -22.24 -3.02 -19.35
N ALA A 486 -22.29 -4.29 -18.93
CA ALA A 486 -23.54 -4.97 -18.62
C ALA A 486 -24.34 -4.28 -17.51
N ILE A 487 -23.67 -3.86 -16.44
CA ILE A 487 -24.29 -3.14 -15.32
C ILE A 487 -24.76 -1.75 -15.78
N TYR A 488 -23.92 -1.01 -16.50
CA TYR A 488 -24.27 0.32 -17.01
C TYR A 488 -25.48 0.28 -17.94
N MET A 489 -25.57 -0.79 -18.73
CA MET A 489 -26.69 -1.12 -19.61
C MET A 489 -27.98 -1.53 -18.89
N GLY A 490 -27.94 -1.68 -17.56
CA GLY A 490 -29.12 -1.94 -16.70
C GLY A 490 -29.28 -3.39 -16.26
N SER A 491 -28.31 -4.28 -16.52
CA SER A 491 -28.40 -5.65 -16.03
C SER A 491 -28.04 -5.75 -14.54
N HIS A 492 -28.90 -6.42 -13.79
CA HIS A 492 -28.66 -6.79 -12.39
C HIS A 492 -28.38 -8.29 -12.22
N GLU A 493 -28.32 -9.05 -13.32
CA GLU A 493 -28.01 -10.47 -13.35
C GLU A 493 -26.89 -10.73 -14.36
N ILE A 494 -25.71 -11.07 -13.84
CA ILE A 494 -24.51 -11.33 -14.64
C ILE A 494 -24.02 -12.74 -14.38
N ILE A 495 -23.85 -13.50 -15.46
CA ILE A 495 -23.42 -14.90 -15.44
C ILE A 495 -22.05 -15.02 -16.12
N PHE A 496 -21.11 -15.67 -15.47
CA PHE A 496 -19.79 -15.98 -16.01
C PHE A 496 -19.72 -17.42 -16.48
N THR A 497 -19.15 -17.66 -17.65
CA THR A 497 -18.87 -19.02 -18.16
C THR A 497 -17.58 -18.99 -18.94
N GLY A 498 -16.80 -20.08 -18.91
CA GLY A 498 -15.45 -20.10 -19.51
C GLY A 498 -14.44 -19.17 -18.82
N GLN A 499 -14.72 -18.70 -17.60
CA GLN A 499 -13.85 -17.80 -16.84
C GLN A 499 -12.98 -18.59 -15.86
N ASP A 500 -12.06 -19.38 -16.42
CA ASP A 500 -11.31 -20.36 -15.62
C ASP A 500 -10.26 -19.74 -14.71
N LEU A 501 -9.56 -18.68 -15.14
CA LEU A 501 -8.50 -17.99 -14.37
C LEU A 501 -7.45 -18.96 -13.77
N SER A 502 -7.28 -20.10 -14.43
CA SER A 502 -6.45 -21.22 -14.02
C SER A 502 -6.34 -22.21 -15.19
N TYR A 503 -5.55 -23.28 -15.02
CA TYR A 503 -5.25 -24.28 -16.04
C TYR A 503 -5.88 -25.65 -15.71
N PRO A 504 -7.22 -25.80 -15.76
CA PRO A 504 -7.83 -27.11 -15.54
C PRO A 504 -7.38 -28.10 -16.61
N GLY A 505 -6.91 -29.28 -16.17
CA GLY A 505 -6.42 -30.32 -17.08
C GLY A 505 -5.14 -29.96 -17.86
N ALA A 506 -4.38 -28.95 -17.43
CA ALA A 506 -3.19 -28.43 -18.13
C ALA A 506 -3.49 -27.89 -19.54
N ASN A 507 -4.64 -27.25 -19.73
CA ASN A 507 -4.97 -26.49 -20.94
C ASN A 507 -5.01 -24.99 -20.62
N ILE A 508 -4.62 -24.14 -21.58
CA ILE A 508 -4.62 -22.67 -21.43
C ILE A 508 -5.92 -22.03 -21.91
N TYR A 509 -6.45 -22.50 -23.04
CA TYR A 509 -7.68 -21.98 -23.66
C TYR A 509 -8.56 -23.10 -24.17
N ALA A 510 -9.83 -22.79 -24.45
CA ALA A 510 -10.74 -23.70 -25.16
C ALA A 510 -10.32 -23.90 -26.62
N PRO A 511 -10.70 -25.04 -27.24
CA PRO A 511 -10.42 -25.26 -28.66
C PRO A 511 -10.93 -24.13 -29.55
N GLY A 512 -10.15 -23.80 -30.58
CA GLY A 512 -10.41 -22.68 -31.50
C GLY A 512 -9.62 -21.41 -31.19
N ALA A 513 -9.06 -21.26 -29.99
CA ALA A 513 -8.17 -20.14 -29.63
C ALA A 513 -6.75 -20.31 -30.20
N ASN A 514 -6.57 -20.15 -31.51
CA ASN A 514 -5.35 -20.53 -32.25
C ASN A 514 -4.29 -19.42 -32.38
N HIS A 515 -4.29 -18.39 -31.52
CA HIS A 515 -3.34 -17.27 -31.63
C HIS A 515 -2.00 -17.51 -30.92
N PHE A 516 -1.86 -18.60 -30.15
CA PHE A 516 -0.59 -19.06 -29.56
C PHE A 516 -0.19 -20.45 -30.06
N SER A 517 1.12 -20.71 -30.11
CA SER A 517 1.65 -22.04 -30.47
C SER A 517 1.52 -23.04 -29.32
N GLN A 518 1.53 -24.34 -29.64
CA GLN A 518 1.55 -25.40 -28.62
C GLN A 518 2.79 -25.30 -27.72
N GLN A 519 3.96 -24.99 -28.32
CA GLN A 519 5.21 -24.83 -27.58
C GLN A 519 5.15 -23.67 -26.56
N TYR A 520 4.52 -22.55 -26.93
CA TYR A 520 4.27 -21.44 -26.00
C TYR A 520 3.37 -21.90 -24.84
N SER A 521 2.34 -22.68 -25.15
CA SER A 521 1.41 -23.18 -24.13
C SER A 521 2.08 -24.10 -23.11
N ASP A 522 2.91 -25.03 -23.59
CA ASP A 522 3.65 -25.94 -22.72
C ASP A 522 4.64 -25.18 -21.82
N ASP A 523 5.31 -24.15 -22.35
CA ASP A 523 6.22 -23.28 -21.59
C ASP A 523 5.50 -22.51 -20.48
N VAL A 524 4.35 -21.90 -20.79
CA VAL A 524 3.53 -21.17 -19.81
C VAL A 524 3.09 -22.08 -18.67
N ILE A 525 2.59 -23.28 -19.00
CA ILE A 525 2.16 -24.25 -17.99
C ILE A 525 3.35 -24.70 -17.15
N SER A 526 4.51 -24.97 -17.75
CA SER A 526 5.70 -25.40 -17.02
C SER A 526 6.14 -24.37 -15.97
N LYS A 527 6.03 -23.08 -16.28
CA LYS A 527 6.41 -21.94 -15.43
C LYS A 527 5.35 -21.52 -14.42
N ALA A 528 4.11 -22.01 -14.54
CA ALA A 528 3.02 -21.67 -13.63
C ALA A 528 3.26 -22.26 -12.24
N THR A 529 3.83 -21.55 -11.28
CA THR A 529 4.15 -22.11 -9.94
C THR A 529 3.05 -21.87 -8.90
N HIS A 530 1.97 -21.19 -9.29
CA HIS A 530 0.95 -20.71 -8.36
C HIS A 530 -0.31 -21.59 -8.42
N PHE A 531 -1.15 -21.51 -7.39
CA PHE A 531 -2.38 -22.28 -7.26
C PHE A 531 -3.55 -21.42 -6.79
N VAL A 532 -4.77 -21.79 -7.16
CA VAL A 532 -6.03 -21.16 -6.74
C VAL A 532 -7.07 -22.22 -6.42
N GLU A 533 -7.94 -21.95 -5.45
CA GLU A 533 -9.12 -22.78 -5.15
C GLU A 533 -10.07 -22.76 -6.36
N ASN A 534 -10.54 -23.93 -6.78
CA ASN A 534 -11.54 -24.07 -7.84
C ASN A 534 -12.94 -24.30 -7.26
N ILE A 535 -13.96 -24.21 -8.12
CA ILE A 535 -15.37 -24.37 -7.73
C ILE A 535 -15.71 -25.74 -7.14
N ARG A 536 -14.87 -26.77 -7.36
CA ARG A 536 -15.05 -28.13 -6.79
C ARG A 536 -14.44 -28.29 -5.39
N GLY A 537 -13.87 -27.22 -4.83
CA GLY A 537 -13.19 -27.26 -3.53
C GLY A 537 -11.80 -27.89 -3.57
N THR A 538 -11.21 -28.08 -4.75
CA THR A 538 -9.81 -28.47 -4.91
C THR A 538 -8.99 -27.29 -5.46
N THR A 539 -7.74 -27.49 -5.85
CA THR A 539 -6.87 -26.42 -6.37
C THR A 539 -6.49 -26.65 -7.83
N ASN A 540 -6.52 -25.58 -8.63
CA ASN A 540 -5.95 -25.57 -9.98
C ASN A 540 -4.60 -24.83 -10.00
N ARG A 541 -3.73 -25.25 -10.92
CA ARG A 541 -2.51 -24.53 -11.27
C ARG A 541 -2.88 -23.20 -11.96
N THR A 542 -2.15 -22.13 -11.67
CA THR A 542 -2.33 -20.79 -12.25
C THR A 542 -1.00 -20.03 -12.28
N ASN A 543 -1.00 -18.80 -12.79
CA ASN A 543 0.16 -17.89 -12.77
C ASN A 543 -0.15 -16.58 -12.02
N ALA A 544 0.88 -15.77 -11.79
CA ALA A 544 0.74 -14.49 -11.08
C ALA A 544 -0.26 -13.55 -11.76
N ASN A 545 -0.20 -13.42 -13.09
CA ASN A 545 -1.12 -12.54 -13.85
C ASN A 545 -2.58 -12.94 -13.68
N MET A 546 -2.92 -14.23 -13.76
CA MET A 546 -4.29 -14.70 -13.56
C MET A 546 -4.76 -14.51 -12.11
N GLN A 547 -3.87 -14.61 -11.11
CA GLN A 547 -4.22 -14.27 -9.73
C GLN A 547 -4.53 -12.79 -9.57
N ILE A 548 -3.76 -11.91 -10.21
CA ILE A 548 -4.05 -10.47 -10.26
C ILE A 548 -5.40 -10.24 -10.94
N THR A 549 -5.63 -10.86 -12.10
CA THR A 549 -6.92 -10.78 -12.80
C THR A 549 -8.09 -11.24 -11.93
N LEU A 550 -7.93 -12.34 -11.18
CA LEU A 550 -8.94 -12.83 -10.24
C LEU A 550 -9.20 -11.81 -9.12
N ALA A 551 -8.15 -11.26 -8.51
CA ALA A 551 -8.29 -10.23 -7.49
C ALA A 551 -9.00 -8.98 -8.04
N SER A 552 -8.58 -8.50 -9.21
CA SER A 552 -9.13 -7.35 -9.94
C SER A 552 -10.62 -7.52 -10.23
N ILE A 553 -11.05 -8.71 -10.69
CA ILE A 553 -12.46 -9.03 -10.91
C ILE A 553 -13.22 -9.00 -9.58
N GLN A 554 -12.72 -9.66 -8.53
CA GLN A 554 -13.40 -9.70 -7.23
C GLN A 554 -13.55 -8.30 -6.61
N ASP A 555 -12.53 -7.45 -6.72
CA ASP A 555 -12.56 -6.05 -6.28
C ASP A 555 -13.59 -5.22 -7.07
N LEU A 556 -13.76 -5.52 -8.36
CA LEU A 556 -14.83 -4.93 -9.16
C LEU A 556 -16.20 -5.40 -8.69
N LEU A 557 -16.39 -6.71 -8.48
CA LEU A 557 -17.69 -7.26 -8.07
C LEU A 557 -18.15 -6.70 -6.70
N ALA A 558 -17.21 -6.51 -5.77
CA ALA A 558 -17.48 -5.94 -4.45
C ALA A 558 -18.10 -4.52 -4.50
N GLN A 559 -17.89 -3.78 -5.58
CA GLN A 559 -18.45 -2.42 -5.78
C GLN A 559 -19.93 -2.44 -6.23
N TYR A 560 -20.48 -3.60 -6.58
CA TYR A 560 -21.86 -3.75 -7.05
C TYR A 560 -22.65 -4.78 -6.23
N PRO A 561 -22.84 -4.57 -4.91
CA PRO A 561 -23.52 -5.54 -4.04
C PRO A 561 -24.99 -5.80 -4.41
N GLN A 562 -25.62 -4.88 -5.14
CA GLN A 562 -26.99 -5.02 -5.66
C GLN A 562 -27.10 -5.91 -6.90
N THR A 563 -25.98 -6.25 -7.55
CA THR A 563 -25.96 -7.09 -8.75
C THR A 563 -25.71 -8.54 -8.35
N ARG A 564 -26.54 -9.45 -8.87
CA ARG A 564 -26.33 -10.88 -8.66
C ARG A 564 -25.34 -11.41 -9.69
N PHE A 565 -24.22 -11.94 -9.18
CA PHE A 565 -23.19 -12.57 -10.00
C PHE A 565 -23.24 -14.09 -9.85
N THR A 566 -23.31 -14.79 -10.98
CA THR A 566 -23.29 -16.26 -11.03
C THR A 566 -22.00 -16.73 -11.70
N ASN A 567 -21.25 -17.63 -11.07
CA ASN A 567 -20.14 -18.31 -11.71
C ASN A 567 -20.60 -19.68 -12.20
N ALA A 568 -20.87 -19.80 -13.50
CA ALA A 568 -21.28 -21.05 -14.14
C ALA A 568 -20.11 -21.87 -14.72
N THR A 569 -18.88 -21.36 -14.58
CA THR A 569 -17.66 -22.03 -15.01
C THR A 569 -17.47 -23.35 -14.24
N GLN A 570 -17.37 -24.49 -14.94
CA GLN A 570 -17.43 -25.82 -14.32
C GLN A 570 -16.11 -26.33 -13.71
N MET A 571 -14.97 -25.76 -14.11
CA MET A 571 -13.65 -26.23 -13.66
C MET A 571 -12.70 -25.08 -13.30
N GLY A 572 -13.22 -23.85 -13.28
CA GLY A 572 -12.44 -22.64 -13.06
C GLY A 572 -12.17 -22.32 -11.60
N ALA A 573 -11.41 -21.24 -11.39
CA ALA A 573 -11.18 -20.63 -10.10
C ALA A 573 -12.51 -20.22 -9.46
N LYS A 574 -12.56 -20.32 -8.13
CA LYS A 574 -13.64 -19.75 -7.34
C LYS A 574 -13.49 -18.24 -7.31
N ILE A 575 -14.55 -17.52 -7.69
CA ILE A 575 -14.58 -16.06 -7.74
C ILE A 575 -15.40 -15.56 -6.56
N LYS A 576 -14.80 -14.79 -5.64
CA LYS A 576 -15.53 -14.14 -4.54
C LYS A 576 -16.65 -13.24 -5.07
N HIS A 577 -17.70 -13.04 -4.26
CA HIS A 577 -18.91 -12.30 -4.62
C HIS A 577 -19.76 -12.93 -5.73
N THR A 578 -19.55 -14.22 -6.03
CA THR A 578 -20.39 -14.99 -6.96
C THR A 578 -21.07 -16.16 -6.26
N VAL A 579 -22.22 -16.59 -6.82
CA VAL A 579 -22.85 -17.87 -6.50
C VAL A 579 -22.50 -18.87 -7.60
N TRP A 580 -22.02 -20.06 -7.23
CA TRP A 580 -21.76 -21.10 -8.21
C TRP A 580 -23.04 -21.85 -8.56
N GLU A 581 -23.36 -21.93 -9.85
CA GLU A 581 -24.52 -22.66 -10.40
C GLU A 581 -24.18 -23.13 -11.82
N PRO A 582 -24.42 -24.40 -12.19
CA PRO A 582 -24.14 -24.87 -13.56
C PRO A 582 -24.99 -24.14 -14.60
N LEU A 583 -24.45 -23.94 -15.80
CA LEU A 583 -25.12 -23.15 -16.85
C LEU A 583 -26.49 -23.73 -17.26
N THR A 584 -26.68 -25.04 -17.10
CA THR A 584 -27.98 -25.72 -17.32
C THR A 584 -29.06 -25.29 -16.34
N GLU A 585 -28.72 -25.01 -15.07
CA GLU A 585 -29.65 -24.47 -14.09
C GLU A 585 -29.99 -23.01 -14.39
N VAL A 586 -28.99 -22.22 -14.82
CA VAL A 586 -29.19 -20.84 -15.30
C VAL A 586 -30.16 -20.82 -16.48
N LEU A 587 -29.99 -21.72 -17.45
CA LEU A 587 -30.92 -21.88 -18.57
C LEU A 587 -32.33 -22.21 -18.09
N GLY A 588 -32.47 -23.13 -17.13
CA GLY A 588 -33.75 -23.45 -16.51
C GLY A 588 -34.46 -22.24 -15.88
N ARG A 589 -33.71 -21.33 -15.26
CA ARG A 589 -34.22 -20.08 -14.64
C ARG A 589 -34.73 -19.08 -15.66
N TYR A 590 -34.11 -19.00 -16.84
CA TYR A 590 -34.38 -17.96 -17.83
C TYR A 590 -35.11 -18.43 -19.09
N LYS A 591 -35.41 -19.72 -19.22
CA LYS A 591 -36.10 -20.31 -20.40
C LYS A 591 -37.39 -19.60 -20.84
N ASP A 592 -38.07 -18.90 -19.92
CA ASP A 592 -39.32 -18.19 -20.21
C ASP A 592 -39.11 -16.73 -20.66
N LYS A 593 -37.89 -16.20 -20.54
CA LYS A 593 -37.54 -14.88 -21.10
C LYS A 593 -37.26 -14.99 -22.59
N VAL A 594 -37.63 -13.99 -23.39
CA VAL A 594 -37.30 -13.95 -24.81
C VAL A 594 -36.47 -12.70 -25.09
N VAL A 595 -35.31 -12.89 -25.70
CA VAL A 595 -34.40 -11.83 -26.12
C VAL A 595 -34.40 -11.76 -27.63
N ASP A 596 -34.60 -10.55 -28.15
CA ASP A 596 -34.47 -10.26 -29.58
C ASP A 596 -32.99 -10.39 -29.99
N PRO A 597 -32.64 -11.29 -30.94
CA PRO A 597 -31.25 -11.55 -31.31
C PRO A 597 -30.54 -10.33 -31.91
N ASP A 598 -31.28 -9.35 -32.43
CA ASP A 598 -30.74 -8.12 -33.02
C ASP A 598 -30.93 -6.88 -32.12
N VAL A 599 -31.26 -7.07 -30.84
CA VAL A 599 -31.58 -5.97 -29.92
C VAL A 599 -30.46 -4.92 -29.85
N PHE A 600 -29.19 -5.34 -29.79
CA PHE A 600 -28.05 -4.43 -29.81
C PHE A 600 -27.96 -3.61 -31.09
N LYS A 601 -28.12 -4.24 -32.26
CA LYS A 601 -28.07 -3.55 -33.56
C LYS A 601 -29.15 -2.47 -33.64
N LYS A 602 -30.38 -2.83 -33.29
CA LYS A 602 -31.55 -1.92 -33.30
C LYS A 602 -31.38 -0.73 -32.35
N VAL A 603 -30.72 -0.93 -31.20
CA VAL A 603 -30.41 0.15 -30.26
C VAL A 603 -29.28 1.02 -30.79
N ILE A 604 -28.16 0.42 -31.20
CA ILE A 604 -26.93 1.13 -31.62
C ILE A 604 -27.16 1.99 -32.87
N GLU A 605 -27.95 1.50 -33.84
CA GLU A 605 -28.27 2.26 -35.06
C GLU A 605 -28.98 3.59 -34.78
N LYS A 606 -29.70 3.68 -33.66
CA LYS A 606 -30.48 4.86 -33.25
C LYS A 606 -29.73 5.78 -32.30
N LEU A 607 -28.52 5.41 -31.85
CA LEU A 607 -27.77 6.24 -30.92
C LEU A 607 -27.27 7.51 -31.62
N PRO A 608 -27.24 8.64 -30.88
CA PRO A 608 -26.68 9.87 -31.42
C PRO A 608 -25.18 9.69 -31.71
N ARG A 609 -24.71 10.46 -32.70
CA ARG A 609 -23.28 10.60 -33.03
C ARG A 609 -22.91 12.07 -32.87
N HIS A 610 -21.62 12.33 -32.78
CA HIS A 610 -21.11 13.68 -32.80
C HIS A 610 -21.52 14.39 -34.10
N ASP A 611 -21.96 15.64 -33.97
CA ASP A 611 -22.30 16.46 -35.14
C ASP A 611 -21.05 16.99 -35.87
N GLU A 612 -21.23 17.54 -37.06
CA GLU A 612 -20.13 18.07 -37.89
C GLU A 612 -19.31 19.15 -37.18
N ARG A 613 -19.93 19.96 -36.31
CA ARG A 613 -19.23 21.01 -35.56
C ARG A 613 -18.32 20.40 -34.50
N GLN A 614 -18.83 19.39 -33.77
CA GLN A 614 -18.04 18.65 -32.79
C GLN A 614 -16.86 17.93 -33.45
N VAL A 615 -17.10 17.22 -34.56
CA VAL A 615 -16.04 16.53 -35.31
C VAL A 615 -14.98 17.50 -35.81
N THR A 616 -15.39 18.67 -36.35
CA THR A 616 -14.45 19.71 -36.79
C THR A 616 -13.62 20.24 -35.62
N HIS A 617 -14.26 20.49 -34.47
CA HIS A 617 -13.57 20.95 -33.25
C HIS A 617 -12.54 19.92 -32.76
N PHE A 618 -12.92 18.66 -32.65
CA PHE A 618 -12.02 17.58 -32.24
C PHE A 618 -10.85 17.39 -33.21
N THR A 619 -11.09 17.55 -34.51
CA THR A 619 -10.04 17.52 -35.54
C THR A 619 -9.04 18.66 -35.32
N ALA A 620 -9.51 19.87 -35.03
CA ALA A 620 -8.65 21.02 -34.74
C ALA A 620 -7.76 20.78 -33.51
N LYS A 621 -8.25 20.05 -32.49
CA LYS A 621 -7.44 19.71 -31.31
C LYS A 621 -6.25 18.81 -31.64
N ILE A 622 -6.38 17.90 -32.60
CA ILE A 622 -5.25 17.06 -33.03
C ILE A 622 -4.21 17.89 -33.79
N VAL A 623 -4.66 18.79 -34.66
CA VAL A 623 -3.77 19.75 -35.33
C VAL A 623 -3.03 20.61 -34.30
N GLN A 624 -3.73 21.10 -33.27
CA GLN A 624 -3.10 21.83 -32.17
C GLN A 624 -2.07 20.98 -31.41
N LEU A 625 -2.36 19.71 -31.12
CA LEU A 625 -1.39 18.81 -30.47
C LEU A 625 -0.10 18.69 -31.28
N ARG A 626 -0.21 18.61 -32.60
CA ARG A 626 0.95 18.56 -33.51
C ARG A 626 1.84 19.80 -33.38
N GLU A 627 1.22 20.98 -33.37
CA GLU A 627 1.92 22.27 -33.20
C GLU A 627 2.58 22.36 -31.83
N GLU A 628 1.86 21.97 -30.77
CA GLU A 628 2.39 21.96 -29.40
C GLU A 628 3.55 20.96 -29.22
N LEU A 629 3.53 19.80 -29.90
CA LEU A 629 4.64 18.86 -29.89
C LEU A 629 5.92 19.48 -30.46
N THR A 630 5.80 20.20 -31.59
CA THR A 630 6.93 20.88 -32.25
C THR A 630 7.48 21.99 -31.35
N GLU A 631 6.61 22.78 -30.73
CA GLU A 631 7.03 23.84 -29.81
C GLU A 631 7.66 23.27 -28.52
N ASN A 632 7.13 22.17 -28.00
CA ASN A 632 7.71 21.48 -26.85
C ASN A 632 9.09 20.91 -27.17
N GLU A 633 9.30 20.34 -28.37
CA GLU A 633 10.62 19.88 -28.81
C GLU A 633 11.64 21.02 -28.73
N ARG A 634 11.29 22.20 -29.27
CA ARG A 634 12.14 23.40 -29.23
C ARG A 634 12.47 23.81 -27.80
N LYS A 635 11.47 23.84 -26.90
CA LYS A 635 11.66 24.15 -25.47
C LYS A 635 12.54 23.12 -24.76
N LEU A 636 12.33 21.83 -25.01
CA LEU A 636 13.13 20.76 -24.42
C LEU A 636 14.60 20.82 -24.85
N ARG A 637 14.89 21.16 -26.11
CA ARG A 637 16.27 21.41 -26.58
C ARG A 637 16.91 22.61 -25.86
N MET A 638 16.15 23.66 -25.59
CA MET A 638 16.64 24.79 -24.79
C MET A 638 16.92 24.38 -23.35
N LEU A 639 16.04 23.58 -22.73
CA LEU A 639 16.23 23.04 -21.38
C LEU A 639 17.50 22.18 -21.30
N GLU A 640 17.72 21.29 -22.27
CA GLU A 640 18.94 20.47 -22.35
C GLU A 640 20.22 21.34 -22.38
N GLN A 641 20.20 22.41 -23.18
CA GLN A 641 21.31 23.36 -23.26
C GLN A 641 21.51 24.16 -21.98
N SER A 642 20.43 24.54 -21.29
CA SER A 642 20.51 25.24 -20.01
C SER A 642 21.04 24.34 -18.90
N LEU A 643 20.59 23.08 -18.83
CA LEU A 643 21.07 22.09 -17.87
C LEU A 643 22.57 21.84 -18.00
N SER A 644 23.10 21.71 -19.23
CA SER A 644 24.54 21.46 -19.44
C SER A 644 25.44 22.62 -18.97
N LYS A 645 24.91 23.83 -18.81
CA LYS A 645 25.66 25.01 -18.33
C LYS A 645 25.65 25.13 -16.80
N LEU A 646 24.77 24.42 -16.09
CA LEU A 646 24.59 24.60 -14.65
C LEU A 646 25.86 24.31 -13.85
N SER A 647 26.61 23.28 -14.21
CA SER A 647 27.84 22.88 -13.50
C SER A 647 28.94 23.95 -13.59
N GLU A 648 29.08 24.62 -14.75
CA GLU A 648 30.01 25.74 -14.87
C GLU A 648 29.51 26.95 -14.08
N LEU A 649 28.23 27.33 -14.27
CA LEU A 649 27.63 28.50 -13.63
C LEU A 649 27.67 28.42 -12.10
N SER A 650 27.42 27.25 -11.51
CA SER A 650 27.44 27.06 -10.06
C SER A 650 28.83 27.28 -9.45
N ARG A 651 29.90 27.08 -10.24
CA ARG A 651 31.29 27.29 -9.81
C ARG A 651 31.78 28.72 -10.05
N VAL A 652 31.34 29.36 -11.13
CA VAL A 652 31.90 30.66 -11.58
C VAL A 652 31.01 31.87 -11.27
N ASN A 653 29.69 31.70 -11.16
CA ASN A 653 28.75 32.79 -10.94
C ASN A 653 27.42 32.30 -10.35
N VAL A 654 27.35 32.22 -9.01
CA VAL A 654 26.19 31.72 -8.26
C VAL A 654 24.90 32.50 -8.54
N ASN A 655 24.97 33.82 -8.71
CA ASN A 655 23.78 34.64 -9.05
C ASN A 655 23.22 34.26 -10.42
N LYS A 656 24.08 34.04 -11.41
CA LYS A 656 23.67 33.60 -12.74
C LYS A 656 23.18 32.16 -12.73
N PHE A 657 23.74 31.29 -11.88
CA PHE A 657 23.20 29.95 -11.63
C PHE A 657 21.76 30.01 -11.10
N HIS A 658 21.48 30.82 -10.08
CA HIS A 658 20.11 30.97 -9.56
C HIS A 658 19.14 31.47 -10.63
N SER A 659 19.54 32.49 -11.41
CA SER A 659 18.72 32.99 -12.51
C SER A 659 18.47 31.93 -13.60
N GLU A 660 19.45 31.08 -13.90
CA GLU A 660 19.26 29.99 -14.88
C GLU A 660 18.37 28.88 -14.32
N MET A 661 18.47 28.56 -13.01
CA MET A 661 17.57 27.62 -12.32
C MET A 661 16.11 28.11 -12.33
N ASP A 662 15.87 29.39 -12.07
CA ASP A 662 14.52 29.97 -12.14
C ASP A 662 13.94 29.87 -13.56
N LYS A 663 14.78 30.17 -14.56
CA LYS A 663 14.40 30.04 -15.97
C LYS A 663 14.08 28.60 -16.35
N LEU A 664 14.92 27.64 -15.95
CA LEU A 664 14.69 26.20 -16.15
C LEU A 664 13.35 25.77 -15.55
N SER A 665 13.03 26.24 -14.33
CA SER A 665 11.75 25.96 -13.68
C SER A 665 10.57 26.51 -14.49
N ILE A 666 10.65 27.74 -15.01
CA ILE A 666 9.61 28.35 -15.85
C ILE A 666 9.44 27.60 -17.18
N ASP A 667 10.55 27.28 -17.86
CA ASP A 667 10.54 26.61 -19.15
C ASP A 667 10.02 25.17 -19.02
N TRP A 668 10.44 24.43 -17.97
CA TRP A 668 9.90 23.11 -17.65
C TRP A 668 8.41 23.19 -17.33
N ARG A 669 7.99 24.17 -16.52
CA ARG A 669 6.59 24.40 -16.20
C ARG A 669 5.76 24.62 -17.47
N SER A 670 6.27 25.39 -18.43
CA SER A 670 5.61 25.61 -19.73
C SER A 670 5.39 24.31 -20.51
N VAL A 671 6.38 23.41 -20.52
CA VAL A 671 6.26 22.11 -21.18
C VAL A 671 5.22 21.24 -20.50
N VAL A 672 5.29 21.05 -19.17
CA VAL A 672 4.36 20.16 -18.44
C VAL A 672 2.91 20.66 -18.39
N HIS A 673 2.68 21.96 -18.62
CA HIS A 673 1.34 22.54 -18.69
C HIS A 673 0.73 22.51 -20.11
N SER A 674 1.51 22.15 -21.14
CA SER A 674 1.00 21.99 -22.50
C SER A 674 0.01 20.82 -22.60
N ASN A 675 -0.90 20.89 -23.57
CA ASN A 675 -1.83 19.80 -23.82
C ASN A 675 -1.10 18.58 -24.40
N ALA A 676 -0.09 18.80 -25.27
CA ALA A 676 0.76 17.73 -25.76
C ALA A 676 1.42 16.91 -24.63
N PHE A 677 1.89 17.58 -23.57
CA PHE A 677 2.46 16.87 -22.43
C PHE A 677 1.40 16.08 -21.65
N ARG A 678 0.27 16.71 -21.33
CA ARG A 678 -0.81 16.12 -20.54
C ARG A 678 -1.58 15.02 -21.27
N ALA A 679 -1.64 15.06 -22.60
CA ALA A 679 -2.37 14.10 -23.41
C ALA A 679 -1.48 12.95 -23.93
N LEU A 680 -0.20 13.21 -24.22
CA LEU A 680 0.69 12.24 -24.89
C LEU A 680 1.93 11.91 -24.06
N TYR A 681 2.76 12.91 -23.70
CA TYR A 681 4.05 12.63 -23.04
C TYR A 681 3.89 11.93 -21.69
N ILE A 682 2.95 12.37 -20.85
CA ILE A 682 2.74 11.76 -19.52
C ILE A 682 2.31 10.29 -19.60
N LYS A 683 1.70 9.89 -20.72
CA LYS A 683 1.30 8.50 -20.97
C LYS A 683 2.44 7.67 -21.52
N LEU A 684 3.18 8.21 -22.49
CA LEU A 684 4.29 7.52 -23.13
C LEU A 684 5.47 7.34 -22.17
N TYR A 685 5.83 8.40 -21.43
CA TYR A 685 7.01 8.47 -20.58
C TYR A 685 6.65 8.41 -19.09
N ARG A 686 5.60 7.65 -18.75
CA ARG A 686 5.07 7.56 -17.39
C ARG A 686 6.15 7.14 -16.40
N ASN A 687 6.94 6.13 -16.75
CA ASN A 687 7.95 5.55 -15.87
C ASN A 687 9.07 6.56 -15.62
N GLU A 688 9.58 7.19 -16.68
CA GLU A 688 10.65 8.18 -16.61
C GLU A 688 10.22 9.44 -15.84
N ILE A 689 8.95 9.84 -15.96
CA ILE A 689 8.38 10.95 -15.17
C ILE A 689 8.31 10.56 -13.68
N VAL A 690 7.81 9.38 -13.37
CA VAL A 690 7.75 8.88 -11.98
C VAL A 690 9.14 8.80 -11.37
N ASP A 691 10.13 8.30 -12.11
CA ASP A 691 11.51 8.21 -11.64
C ASP A 691 12.14 9.59 -11.41
N MET A 692 11.91 10.55 -12.31
CA MET A 692 12.34 11.93 -12.10
C MET A 692 11.67 12.56 -10.86
N GLU A 693 10.36 12.39 -10.69
CA GLU A 693 9.59 12.96 -9.56
C GLU A 693 10.06 12.42 -8.21
N ARG A 694 10.51 11.16 -8.16
CA ARG A 694 11.04 10.52 -6.94
C ARG A 694 12.31 11.17 -6.42
N GLU A 695 13.17 11.64 -7.32
CA GLU A 695 14.48 12.22 -6.97
C GLU A 695 14.42 13.75 -6.86
N LEU A 696 13.32 14.37 -7.28
CA LEU A 696 13.17 15.82 -7.29
C LEU A 696 13.23 16.44 -5.88
N SER A 697 12.80 15.71 -4.84
CA SER A 697 12.92 16.17 -3.44
C SER A 697 14.37 16.42 -3.04
N ASP A 698 15.29 15.55 -3.49
CA ASP A 698 16.70 15.59 -3.13
C ASP A 698 17.41 16.77 -3.80
N VAL A 699 16.87 17.26 -4.93
CA VAL A 699 17.29 18.49 -5.60
C VAL A 699 16.80 19.73 -4.85
N VAL A 700 15.56 19.71 -4.34
CA VAL A 700 14.96 20.85 -3.63
C VAL A 700 15.61 21.07 -2.26
N GLN A 701 16.01 19.99 -1.58
CA GLN A 701 16.64 20.03 -0.26
C GLN A 701 18.16 20.30 -0.31
N GLU A 702 18.77 20.34 -1.50
CA GLU A 702 20.20 20.63 -1.65
C GLU A 702 20.46 22.15 -1.70
N PHE A 703 21.20 22.65 -0.70
CA PHE A 703 21.50 24.07 -0.58
C PHE A 703 22.86 24.46 -1.20
N ASP A 704 23.77 23.49 -1.39
CA ASP A 704 25.05 23.75 -2.07
C ASP A 704 24.83 23.91 -3.58
N ALA A 705 25.26 25.03 -4.14
CA ALA A 705 25.00 25.36 -5.55
C ALA A 705 25.63 24.34 -6.53
N VAL A 706 26.80 23.79 -6.22
CA VAL A 706 27.49 22.84 -7.11
C VAL A 706 26.81 21.49 -7.06
N LYS A 707 26.55 20.96 -5.86
CA LYS A 707 25.81 19.70 -5.68
C LYS A 707 24.40 19.78 -6.24
N ARG A 708 23.72 20.93 -6.06
CA ARG A 708 22.38 21.16 -6.60
C ARG A 708 22.40 21.16 -8.12
N ALA A 709 23.41 21.78 -8.74
CA ALA A 709 23.58 21.77 -10.20
C ALA A 709 23.79 20.34 -10.73
N GLU A 710 24.66 19.56 -10.08
CA GLU A 710 24.94 18.16 -10.44
C GLU A 710 23.68 17.29 -10.32
N LYS A 711 23.01 17.33 -9.15
CA LYS A 711 21.74 16.60 -8.95
C LYS A 711 20.64 17.03 -9.91
N THR A 712 20.48 18.34 -10.16
CA THR A 712 19.47 18.83 -11.12
C THR A 712 19.71 18.25 -12.52
N TYR A 713 20.97 18.22 -12.94
CA TYR A 713 21.35 17.63 -14.21
C TYR A 713 21.04 16.12 -14.24
N GLU A 714 21.52 15.37 -13.24
CA GLU A 714 21.33 13.92 -13.12
C GLU A 714 19.84 13.52 -13.13
N VAL A 715 19.00 14.26 -12.42
CA VAL A 715 17.56 13.97 -12.29
C VAL A 715 16.79 14.33 -13.56
N MET A 716 17.03 15.51 -14.17
CA MET A 716 16.20 16.00 -15.27
C MET A 716 16.66 15.55 -16.65
N ILE A 717 17.96 15.37 -16.88
CA ILE A 717 18.50 15.08 -18.22
C ILE A 717 18.00 13.77 -18.83
N PRO A 718 17.81 12.65 -18.07
CA PRO A 718 17.38 11.39 -18.67
C PRO A 718 16.00 11.53 -19.29
N LEU A 719 15.03 12.10 -18.56
CA LEU A 719 13.68 12.32 -19.06
C LEU A 719 13.67 13.24 -20.28
N ILE A 720 14.37 14.38 -20.23
CA ILE A 720 14.39 15.35 -21.34
C ILE A 720 14.95 14.69 -22.62
N LYS A 721 16.03 13.92 -22.51
CA LYS A 721 16.62 13.21 -23.65
C LYS A 721 15.68 12.14 -24.20
N THR A 722 15.06 11.35 -23.33
CA THR A 722 14.09 10.32 -23.74
C THR A 722 12.90 10.93 -24.48
N ILE A 723 12.36 12.06 -23.97
CA ILE A 723 11.28 12.78 -24.67
C ILE A 723 11.78 13.26 -26.04
N LEU A 724 12.91 13.97 -26.10
CA LEU A 724 13.46 14.50 -27.36
C LEU A 724 13.73 13.42 -28.41
N GLN A 725 14.15 12.24 -27.98
CA GLN A 725 14.40 11.10 -28.88
C GLN A 725 13.11 10.53 -29.46
N GLY A 726 12.00 10.50 -28.71
CA GLY A 726 10.73 9.96 -29.18
C GLY A 726 9.72 10.98 -29.72
N THR A 727 9.94 12.29 -29.55
CA THR A 727 9.09 13.33 -30.16
C THR A 727 8.93 13.18 -31.68
N PRO A 728 9.95 12.84 -32.48
CA PRO A 728 9.77 12.60 -33.92
C PRO A 728 8.75 11.49 -34.21
N THR A 729 8.81 10.38 -33.49
CA THR A 729 7.84 9.28 -33.61
C THR A 729 6.43 9.72 -33.21
N LEU A 730 6.29 10.54 -32.15
CA LEU A 730 4.99 11.10 -31.78
C LEU A 730 4.43 12.04 -32.85
N LEU A 731 5.27 12.85 -33.50
CA LEU A 731 4.85 13.69 -34.61
C LEU A 731 4.34 12.85 -35.78
N GLU A 732 5.04 11.77 -36.15
CA GLU A 732 4.58 10.83 -37.18
C GLU A 732 3.23 10.18 -36.84
N ILE A 733 3.04 9.78 -35.57
CA ILE A 733 1.78 9.21 -35.09
C ILE A 733 0.64 10.23 -35.19
N VAL A 734 0.88 11.48 -34.78
CA VAL A 734 -0.13 12.55 -34.88
C VAL A 734 -0.43 12.88 -36.35
N ASP A 735 0.58 12.91 -37.22
CA ASP A 735 0.41 13.17 -38.65
C ASP A 735 -0.39 12.06 -39.37
N GLU A 736 -0.15 10.81 -39.00
CA GLU A 736 -0.97 9.68 -39.48
C GLU A 736 -2.40 9.76 -38.92
N SER A 737 -2.58 10.15 -37.65
CA SER A 737 -3.91 10.37 -37.07
C SER A 737 -4.70 11.45 -37.81
N ILE A 738 -4.06 12.58 -38.15
CA ILE A 738 -4.65 13.64 -38.97
C ILE A 738 -5.03 13.11 -40.36
N ARG A 739 -4.19 12.27 -40.98
CA ARG A 739 -4.51 11.65 -42.28
C ARG A 739 -5.68 10.67 -42.24
N ARG A 740 -5.96 10.06 -41.08
CA ARG A 740 -7.05 9.09 -40.89
C ARG A 740 -8.41 9.74 -40.65
N ILE A 741 -8.43 11.02 -40.28
CA ILE A 741 -9.63 11.86 -40.15
C ILE A 741 -10.04 12.34 -41.55
#